data_AF-A0A753B5A3-F1
#
_entry.id   AF-A0A753B5A3-F1
#
_cell.length_a   1.000
_cell.length_b   1.000
_cell.length_c   1.000
_cell.angle_alpha   90.00
_cell.angle_beta   90.00
_cell.angle_gamma   90.00
#
_symmetry.space_group_name_H-M   'P 1'
#
loop_
_entity.id
_entity.type
_entity.pdbx_description
1 polymer ?
#
loop_
_entity_poly.entity_id
_entity_poly.type
_entity_poly.pdbx_seq_one_letter_code
_entity_poly.pdbx_strand_id
1 'polypeptide(L)'
;MFNITNTQSAARHQSISNEASTEVPLKEEIWNKMSAFFSSEHQVEAQSCISYLCHPPEAASPEEIKSKFECLRALAFPAYADNIQCSRGGADQYCILNENSQEILSIIFNTDSYTVEGGGKSVTYTRETESEQASSASGSKDAVNYESIWSEWAKEAPAKEAANREKAVQRMRDCLKNNKTELRLRMLGLTTIPAYIPEQITTLVLDHNQLESLPENLHGNIQALFARSNELTSIPATLPDTIRQMDLSINHIAELPGRLPSALQSLDFFNNQISYLPDNLPDGLQYLYVYDNCLRTLPEHLPSGITHLNVQSNSLTALPETLPPGLETLEAGENALTSLPASLPPELQVLDVKKNQITVLPETLPPTIIKLDVSRNELINLPENLPAALRVMQASRNHLVRLPESLPHFRNAGGEPVEIYIEHNPFSERTIQNMQRLMSSVDYQGPQVFFAMGEFSIVRVTRPLHEAVQGWLTCLEEEDVNQWRAFEAEVNAAAFSMFLERLSDTQNTRHPDFKEQVSAWLMRLAEDKALREIVFILAMDATISCEDRATHAYHQMQEATLVYDAERGAFDSQLAELIMAGREIFRLEKIESLAREKAKRLFFIDQIEVFLGFQNQLRESLSLTTMTRDMRFYNVSGITESDLDAAEIRIKVAENSYFNKWFSHWGPWHKVLERIAPDDWQEMMNKRVEYIESNEYQSRVNAELDALKIADDSDAERATEIQMDAERAIGIKIMEEINQSLFTELTEKVLTKQGINSLMTPYW
;
A
#
# COMPACT_ATOMS: atom_id res chain seq x y z
N MET A 1 -54.82 10.23 54.05
CA MET A 1 -54.29 10.31 52.68
C MET A 1 -54.19 11.78 52.34
N PHE A 2 -52.94 12.26 52.21
CA PHE A 2 -52.59 13.67 52.07
C PHE A 2 -52.49 14.06 50.58
N ASN A 3 -52.79 15.35 50.37
CA ASN A 3 -52.74 16.16 49.14
C ASN A 3 -51.44 16.05 48.31
N ILE A 4 -51.57 16.22 46.99
CA ILE A 4 -50.61 16.99 46.17
C ILE A 4 -51.39 17.85 45.15
N THR A 5 -51.12 19.15 45.20
CA THR A 5 -51.57 20.24 44.31
C THR A 5 -50.63 20.39 43.13
N ASN A 6 -51.21 20.56 41.94
CA ASN A 6 -50.54 20.85 40.67
C ASN A 6 -50.89 22.30 40.27
N THR A 7 -49.91 23.17 40.10
CA THR A 7 -50.11 24.56 39.66
C THR A 7 -49.67 24.73 38.21
N GLN A 8 -50.67 24.93 37.34
CA GLN A 8 -50.52 25.42 35.97
C GLN A 8 -50.20 26.93 36.00
N SER A 9 -49.16 27.35 35.28
CA SER A 9 -48.94 28.76 34.92
C SER A 9 -49.59 29.08 33.58
N ALA A 10 -50.08 30.32 33.47
CA ALA A 10 -51.03 30.79 32.49
C ALA A 10 -50.39 31.16 31.14
N ALA A 11 -51.05 30.75 30.05
CA ALA A 11 -50.82 31.25 28.70
C ALA A 11 -51.48 32.63 28.48
N ARG A 12 -50.87 33.48 27.64
CA ARG A 12 -51.56 34.57 26.91
C ARG A 12 -51.07 34.65 25.45
N HIS A 13 -51.94 34.18 24.56
CA HIS A 13 -52.19 34.44 23.14
C HIS A 13 -51.22 35.27 22.28
N GLN A 14 -50.65 34.62 21.25
CA GLN A 14 -50.65 35.16 19.89
C GLN A 14 -51.85 34.59 19.12
N SER A 15 -52.55 35.47 18.41
CA SER A 15 -53.75 35.16 17.65
C SER A 15 -53.34 34.77 16.24
N ILE A 16 -53.25 33.47 15.96
CA ILE A 16 -53.13 32.96 14.58
C ILE A 16 -54.53 32.51 14.15
N SER A 17 -55.15 33.28 13.27
CA SER A 17 -56.33 32.84 12.53
C SER A 17 -55.92 31.70 11.60
N ASN A 18 -56.39 30.50 11.94
CA ASN A 18 -56.37 29.29 11.13
C ASN A 18 -57.08 29.52 9.78
N GLU A 19 -56.38 29.35 8.67
CA GLU A 19 -56.96 28.80 7.44
C GLU A 19 -55.84 28.04 6.69
N ALA A 20 -56.04 26.74 6.52
CA ALA A 20 -55.18 25.88 5.73
C ALA A 20 -55.36 26.22 4.25
N SER A 21 -54.29 26.69 3.58
CA SER A 21 -54.18 26.75 2.12
C SER A 21 -52.70 26.85 1.74
N THR A 22 -52.31 26.10 0.71
CA THR A 22 -50.99 26.05 0.06
C THR A 22 -50.37 27.44 -0.15
N GLU A 23 -49.33 27.78 0.60
CA GLU A 23 -48.59 29.04 0.42
C GLU A 23 -47.11 28.76 0.15
N VAL A 24 -46.67 29.18 -1.04
CA VAL A 24 -45.26 29.38 -1.40
C VAL A 24 -44.60 30.20 -0.28
N PRO A 25 -43.46 29.77 0.29
CA PRO A 25 -42.88 30.48 1.42
C PRO A 25 -42.53 31.92 0.99
N LEU A 26 -42.95 32.93 1.76
CA LEU A 26 -42.80 34.37 1.52
C LEU A 26 -41.46 34.79 0.86
N LYS A 27 -40.38 34.07 1.22
CA LYS A 27 -39.03 34.20 0.65
C LYS A 27 -38.96 34.00 -0.87
N GLU A 28 -39.71 33.05 -1.41
CA GLU A 28 -39.69 32.69 -2.84
C GLU A 28 -40.43 33.74 -3.67
N GLU A 29 -41.50 34.32 -3.13
CA GLU A 29 -42.21 35.40 -3.82
C GLU A 29 -41.40 36.70 -3.88
N ILE A 30 -40.71 37.05 -2.79
CA ILE A 30 -39.81 38.21 -2.72
C ILE A 30 -38.58 37.97 -3.63
N TRP A 31 -37.99 36.78 -3.57
CA TRP A 31 -36.85 36.42 -4.40
C TRP A 31 -37.19 36.46 -5.90
N ASN A 32 -38.34 35.93 -6.30
CA ASN A 32 -38.76 35.94 -7.72
C ASN A 32 -38.93 37.36 -8.27
N LYS A 33 -39.24 38.35 -7.43
CA LYS A 33 -39.35 39.76 -7.81
C LYS A 33 -38.00 40.49 -7.80
N MET A 34 -36.98 39.94 -7.13
CA MET A 34 -35.67 40.58 -6.92
C MET A 34 -34.50 39.87 -7.61
N SER A 35 -34.66 38.65 -8.09
CA SER A 35 -33.58 37.85 -8.70
C SER A 35 -32.90 38.56 -9.88
N ALA A 36 -33.64 39.44 -10.58
CA ALA A 36 -33.12 40.27 -11.67
C ALA A 36 -32.16 41.39 -11.22
N PHE A 37 -32.14 41.73 -9.92
CA PHE A 37 -31.29 42.80 -9.39
C PHE A 37 -29.84 42.34 -9.16
N PHE A 38 -29.59 41.02 -9.13
CA PHE A 38 -28.31 40.43 -8.76
C PHE A 38 -27.74 39.59 -9.91
N SER A 39 -26.42 39.63 -10.11
CA SER A 39 -25.71 38.73 -11.04
C SER A 39 -25.75 37.28 -10.53
N SER A 40 -25.59 36.30 -11.43
CA SER A 40 -25.59 34.87 -11.06
C SER A 40 -24.58 34.50 -9.97
N GLU A 41 -23.46 35.22 -9.88
CA GLU A 41 -22.42 35.01 -8.85
C GLU A 41 -22.85 35.48 -7.45
N HIS A 42 -23.68 36.53 -7.35
CA HIS A 42 -24.10 37.11 -6.06
C HIS A 42 -25.49 36.67 -5.61
N GLN A 43 -26.17 35.82 -6.38
CA GLN A 43 -27.54 35.39 -6.08
C GLN A 43 -27.66 34.58 -4.79
N VAL A 44 -26.67 33.73 -4.47
CA VAL A 44 -26.71 32.89 -3.25
C VAL A 44 -26.56 33.76 -1.99
N GLU A 45 -25.67 34.73 -2.02
CA GLU A 45 -25.46 35.66 -0.90
C GLU A 45 -26.65 36.60 -0.71
N ALA A 46 -27.22 37.10 -1.81
CA ALA A 46 -28.44 37.90 -1.79
C ALA A 46 -29.65 37.10 -1.26
N GLN A 47 -29.80 35.81 -1.62
CA GLN A 47 -30.83 34.93 -1.05
C GLN A 47 -30.69 34.76 0.45
N SER A 48 -29.47 34.60 0.96
CA SER A 48 -29.19 34.49 2.40
C SER A 48 -29.59 35.76 3.14
N CYS A 49 -29.23 36.94 2.61
CA CYS A 49 -29.62 38.22 3.19
C CYS A 49 -31.15 38.43 3.16
N ILE A 50 -31.84 38.07 2.08
CA ILE A 50 -33.30 38.17 1.98
C ILE A 50 -33.98 37.18 2.93
N SER A 51 -33.46 35.97 3.07
CA SER A 51 -33.99 34.98 4.03
C SER A 51 -33.91 35.50 5.45
N TYR A 52 -32.79 36.13 5.81
CA TYR A 52 -32.59 36.75 7.13
C TYR A 52 -33.56 37.92 7.35
N LEU A 53 -33.76 38.78 6.35
CA LEU A 53 -34.67 39.94 6.46
C LEU A 53 -36.15 39.56 6.49
N CYS A 54 -36.54 38.43 5.88
CA CYS A 54 -37.91 37.93 5.92
C CYS A 54 -38.27 37.28 7.26
N HIS A 55 -37.27 36.73 7.98
CA HIS A 55 -37.46 36.09 9.29
C HIS A 55 -36.27 36.42 10.23
N PRO A 56 -36.11 37.69 10.64
CA PRO A 56 -35.04 38.05 11.55
C PRO A 56 -35.29 37.42 12.93
N PRO A 57 -34.26 36.87 13.60
CA PRO A 57 -34.39 36.32 14.95
C PRO A 57 -34.81 37.40 15.95
N GLU A 58 -35.52 37.02 17.03
CA GLU A 58 -36.08 37.95 18.03
C GLU A 58 -35.02 38.85 18.70
N ALA A 59 -33.74 38.45 18.69
CA ALA A 59 -32.60 39.20 19.22
C ALA A 59 -31.84 40.05 18.17
N ALA A 60 -32.35 40.21 16.94
CA ALA A 60 -31.65 40.93 15.87
C ALA A 60 -31.49 42.42 16.19
N SER A 61 -30.26 42.91 16.17
CA SER A 61 -29.95 44.33 16.39
C SER A 61 -30.35 45.17 15.16
N PRO A 62 -30.75 46.45 15.34
CA PRO A 62 -31.07 47.33 14.20
C PRO A 62 -29.87 47.55 13.28
N GLU A 63 -28.66 47.48 13.83
CA GLU A 63 -27.40 47.61 13.09
C GLU A 63 -27.16 46.41 12.17
N GLU A 64 -27.51 45.19 12.59
CA GLU A 64 -27.42 43.98 11.75
C GLU A 64 -28.41 44.04 10.59
N ILE A 65 -29.67 44.43 10.84
CA ILE A 65 -30.68 44.57 9.78
C ILE A 65 -30.24 45.63 8.77
N LYS A 66 -29.74 46.78 9.24
CA LYS A 66 -29.16 47.82 8.40
C LYS A 66 -27.98 47.30 7.56
N SER A 67 -27.07 46.56 8.18
CA SER A 67 -25.92 45.94 7.50
C SER A 67 -26.36 44.98 6.39
N LYS A 68 -27.43 44.20 6.60
CA LYS A 68 -27.98 43.31 5.56
C LYS A 68 -28.62 44.06 4.39
N PHE A 69 -29.27 45.20 4.64
CA PHE A 69 -29.76 46.07 3.56
C PHE A 69 -28.62 46.72 2.77
N GLU A 70 -27.56 47.17 3.45
CA GLU A 70 -26.37 47.74 2.80
C GLU A 70 -25.61 46.69 1.99
N CYS A 71 -25.53 45.45 2.49
CA CYS A 71 -24.99 44.29 1.78
C CYS A 71 -25.79 43.99 0.52
N LEU A 72 -27.13 43.92 0.59
CA LEU A 72 -27.97 43.76 -0.59
C LEU A 72 -27.79 44.89 -1.61
N ARG A 73 -27.65 46.14 -1.15
CA ARG A 73 -27.39 47.27 -2.06
C ARG A 73 -26.02 47.17 -2.76
N ALA A 74 -25.00 46.64 -2.08
CA ALA A 74 -23.68 46.44 -2.65
C ALA A 74 -23.63 45.28 -3.67
N LEU A 75 -24.45 44.24 -3.46
CA LEU A 75 -24.54 43.07 -4.34
C LEU A 75 -25.41 43.30 -5.59
N ALA A 76 -26.28 44.31 -5.56
CA ALA A 76 -27.18 44.64 -6.67
C ALA A 76 -26.44 45.36 -7.81
N PHE A 77 -26.93 45.20 -9.05
CA PHE A 77 -26.42 45.99 -10.18
C PHE A 77 -26.62 47.50 -9.93
N PRO A 78 -25.70 48.37 -10.40
CA PRO A 78 -25.78 49.82 -10.18
C PRO A 78 -27.11 50.46 -10.61
N ALA A 79 -27.78 49.90 -11.64
CA ALA A 79 -29.08 50.36 -12.12
C ALA A 79 -30.24 50.08 -11.16
N TYR A 80 -30.09 49.12 -10.23
CA TYR A 80 -31.11 48.72 -9.25
C TYR A 80 -30.70 49.06 -7.80
N ALA A 81 -29.49 49.58 -7.59
CA ALA A 81 -29.02 49.99 -6.26
C ALA A 81 -29.90 51.09 -5.64
N ASP A 82 -30.44 52.00 -6.47
CA ASP A 82 -31.36 53.05 -6.03
C ASP A 82 -32.76 52.53 -5.64
N ASN A 83 -33.10 51.29 -6.03
CA ASN A 83 -34.34 50.63 -5.62
C ASN A 83 -34.26 50.07 -4.19
N ILE A 84 -33.06 49.93 -3.62
CA ILE A 84 -32.83 49.50 -2.24
C ILE A 84 -32.58 50.75 -1.38
N GLN A 85 -33.63 51.26 -0.75
CA GLN A 85 -33.60 52.50 0.02
C GLN A 85 -33.34 52.22 1.50
N CYS A 86 -32.18 52.66 1.98
CA CYS A 86 -31.76 52.48 3.37
C CYS A 86 -32.21 53.59 4.33
N SER A 87 -32.95 54.60 3.85
CA SER A 87 -33.63 55.60 4.69
C SER A 87 -34.61 56.44 3.86
N ARG A 88 -35.92 56.30 4.08
CA ARG A 88 -36.93 57.17 3.48
C ARG A 88 -37.50 58.11 4.54
N GLY A 89 -37.38 59.43 4.35
CA GLY A 89 -38.10 60.42 5.16
C GLY A 89 -37.57 60.68 6.59
N GLY A 90 -36.29 60.41 6.89
CA GLY A 90 -35.66 60.89 8.13
C GLY A 90 -36.02 60.15 9.42
N ALA A 91 -36.67 58.99 9.33
CA ALA A 91 -36.86 58.06 10.44
C ALA A 91 -36.69 56.62 9.94
N ASP A 92 -36.28 55.72 10.82
CA ASP A 92 -35.76 54.36 10.61
C ASP A 92 -36.67 53.41 9.77
N GLN A 93 -36.79 53.68 8.47
CA GLN A 93 -37.54 52.88 7.50
C GLN A 93 -36.63 52.45 6.34
N TYR A 94 -36.57 51.14 6.11
CA TYR A 94 -35.82 50.48 5.04
C TYR A 94 -36.80 49.87 4.05
N CYS A 95 -36.66 50.15 2.76
CA CYS A 95 -37.57 49.58 1.77
C CYS A 95 -36.87 49.17 0.49
N ILE A 96 -37.42 48.13 -0.14
CA ILE A 96 -36.99 47.62 -1.45
C ILE A 96 -38.15 47.82 -2.42
N LEU A 97 -37.89 48.53 -3.52
CA LEU A 97 -38.86 48.84 -4.55
C LEU A 97 -38.70 47.93 -5.77
N ASN A 98 -39.81 47.62 -6.46
CA ASN A 98 -39.78 47.00 -7.77
C ASN A 98 -39.54 48.05 -8.89
N GLU A 99 -39.39 47.59 -10.13
CA GLU A 99 -39.19 48.45 -11.31
C GLU A 99 -40.30 49.50 -11.53
N ASN A 100 -41.49 49.30 -10.95
CA ASN A 100 -42.63 50.21 -11.02
C ASN A 100 -42.75 51.14 -9.78
N SER A 101 -41.70 51.23 -8.94
CA SER A 101 -41.68 52.01 -7.69
C SER A 101 -42.72 51.57 -6.63
N GLN A 102 -43.12 50.30 -6.63
CA GLN A 102 -43.96 49.71 -5.58
C GLN A 102 -43.11 48.93 -4.56
N GLU A 103 -43.49 48.98 -3.28
CA GLU A 103 -42.77 48.34 -2.18
C GLU A 103 -42.90 46.80 -2.24
N ILE A 104 -41.76 46.11 -2.33
CA ILE A 104 -41.64 44.64 -2.29
C ILE A 104 -41.49 44.18 -0.83
N LEU A 105 -40.62 44.87 -0.09
CA LEU A 105 -40.31 44.62 1.31
C LEU A 105 -40.06 45.96 1.99
N SER A 106 -40.73 46.25 3.09
CA SER A 106 -40.47 47.40 3.94
C SER A 106 -40.26 46.95 5.38
N ILE A 107 -39.25 47.51 6.04
CA ILE A 107 -38.99 47.32 7.46
C ILE A 107 -39.06 48.69 8.13
N ILE A 108 -40.01 48.83 9.04
CA ILE A 108 -40.28 50.07 9.78
C ILE A 108 -39.86 49.84 11.23
N PHE A 109 -38.84 50.54 11.70
CA PHE A 109 -38.48 50.56 13.10
C PHE A 109 -39.31 51.62 13.84
N ASN A 110 -39.97 51.20 14.91
CA ASN A 110 -40.59 52.04 15.93
C ASN A 110 -39.69 52.07 17.17
N THR A 111 -40.01 52.91 18.16
CA THR A 111 -39.19 53.08 19.39
C THR A 111 -38.87 51.76 20.09
N ASP A 112 -39.84 50.84 20.15
CA ASP A 112 -39.73 49.59 20.93
C ASP A 112 -40.11 48.33 20.13
N SER A 113 -40.20 48.44 18.79
CA SER A 113 -40.54 47.31 17.91
C SER A 113 -40.09 47.59 16.49
N TYR A 114 -40.00 46.57 15.64
CA TYR A 114 -39.89 46.78 14.19
C TYR A 114 -40.88 45.89 13.46
N THR A 115 -41.46 46.42 12.39
CA THR A 115 -42.46 45.74 11.56
C THR A 115 -41.87 45.45 10.19
N VAL A 116 -41.96 44.20 9.75
CA VAL A 116 -41.58 43.75 8.41
C VAL A 116 -42.85 43.55 7.59
N GLU A 117 -43.00 44.31 6.51
CA GLU A 117 -44.12 44.21 5.57
C GLU A 117 -43.61 43.73 4.21
N GLY A 118 -44.16 42.63 3.69
CA GLY A 118 -43.78 42.08 2.39
C GLY A 118 -44.81 41.05 1.91
N GLY A 119 -45.04 40.99 0.60
CA GLY A 119 -45.97 40.00 0.00
C GLY A 119 -47.42 40.10 0.48
N GLY A 120 -47.87 41.26 0.98
CA GLY A 120 -49.22 41.46 1.54
C GLY A 120 -49.39 41.01 2.99
N LYS A 121 -48.30 40.67 3.70
CA LYS A 121 -48.28 40.30 5.13
C LYS A 121 -47.41 41.26 5.92
N SER A 122 -47.83 41.61 7.14
CA SER A 122 -47.09 42.44 8.09
C SER A 122 -46.83 41.66 9.38
N VAL A 123 -45.57 41.56 9.80
CA VAL A 123 -45.18 40.90 11.07
C VAL A 123 -44.43 41.91 11.94
N THR A 124 -44.90 42.12 13.16
CA THR A 124 -44.31 43.06 14.13
C THR A 124 -43.55 42.31 15.23
N TYR A 125 -42.30 42.70 15.45
CA TYR A 125 -41.41 42.16 16.47
C TYR A 125 -41.18 43.21 17.56
N THR A 126 -41.54 42.91 18.81
CA THR A 126 -41.36 43.81 19.98
C THR A 126 -39.98 43.61 20.60
N ARG A 127 -39.25 44.70 20.87
CA ARG A 127 -38.00 44.67 21.64
C ARG A 127 -38.29 44.64 23.14
N GLU A 128 -37.67 43.73 23.86
CA GLU A 128 -37.45 43.92 25.30
C GLU A 128 -36.32 44.93 25.48
N THR A 129 -36.65 46.17 25.82
CA THR A 129 -35.65 47.18 26.21
C THR A 129 -35.20 46.92 27.64
N GLU A 130 -34.00 46.38 27.83
CA GLU A 130 -33.23 46.67 29.04
C GLU A 130 -32.71 48.10 28.92
N SER A 131 -33.34 49.05 29.64
CA SER A 131 -32.71 50.34 29.90
C SER A 131 -33.02 50.86 31.31
N GLU A 132 -31.91 50.99 32.05
CA GLU A 132 -31.56 52.06 32.99
C GLU A 132 -32.21 52.11 34.40
N GLN A 133 -31.43 51.67 35.38
CA GLN A 133 -31.01 52.57 36.46
C GLN A 133 -29.51 52.43 36.75
N ALA A 134 -28.71 53.28 36.10
CA ALA A 134 -27.42 53.69 36.63
C ALA A 134 -27.65 54.79 37.68
N SER A 135 -27.80 54.42 38.94
CA SER A 135 -27.57 55.31 40.07
C SER A 135 -27.00 54.52 41.24
N SER A 136 -25.67 54.58 41.37
CA SER A 136 -24.90 54.45 42.61
C SER A 136 -25.60 53.79 43.82
N ALA A 137 -25.36 52.50 44.04
CA ALA A 137 -25.04 51.87 45.34
C ALA A 137 -25.29 50.36 45.31
N SER A 138 -24.25 49.60 45.66
CA SER A 138 -24.22 48.22 46.17
C SER A 138 -25.25 47.19 45.66
N GLY A 139 -24.78 46.19 44.90
CA GLY A 139 -25.54 44.96 44.66
C GLY A 139 -24.77 43.97 43.79
N SER A 140 -24.64 42.73 44.28
CA SER A 140 -23.95 41.58 43.70
C SER A 140 -24.30 41.29 42.24
N LYS A 141 -23.31 40.86 41.43
CA LYS A 141 -23.56 40.01 40.25
C LYS A 141 -24.40 38.80 40.69
N ASP A 142 -25.41 38.42 39.91
CA ASP A 142 -26.21 37.21 40.17
C ASP A 142 -25.30 36.00 40.30
N ALA A 143 -25.08 35.56 41.54
CA ALA A 143 -24.30 34.37 41.83
C ALA A 143 -25.21 33.15 41.56
N VAL A 144 -24.89 32.38 40.51
CA VAL A 144 -25.50 31.06 40.30
C VAL A 144 -25.44 30.31 41.62
N ASN A 145 -26.60 29.97 42.18
CA ASN A 145 -26.66 29.29 43.47
C ASN A 145 -26.35 27.80 43.30
N TYR A 146 -25.07 27.50 43.09
CA TYR A 146 -24.55 26.14 42.92
C TYR A 146 -25.01 25.20 44.05
N GLU A 147 -25.13 25.71 45.27
CA GLU A 147 -25.53 24.91 46.44
C GLU A 147 -26.96 24.40 46.34
N SER A 148 -27.88 25.18 45.76
CA SER A 148 -29.26 24.74 45.51
C SER A 148 -29.30 23.62 44.46
N ILE A 149 -28.58 23.80 43.35
CA ILE A 149 -28.55 22.87 42.22
C ILE A 149 -27.95 21.52 42.63
N TRP A 150 -26.83 21.54 43.35
CA TRP A 150 -26.17 20.31 43.79
C TRP A 150 -26.97 19.57 44.86
N SER A 151 -27.63 20.31 45.76
CA SER A 151 -28.49 19.73 46.80
C SER A 151 -29.76 19.09 46.21
N GLU A 152 -30.31 19.65 45.14
CA GLU A 152 -31.43 19.05 44.40
C GLU A 152 -30.98 17.77 43.68
N TRP A 153 -29.88 17.81 42.95
CA TRP A 153 -29.32 16.64 42.26
C TRP A 153 -28.96 15.48 43.22
N ALA A 154 -28.44 15.79 44.41
CA ALA A 154 -28.14 14.79 45.43
C ALA A 154 -29.43 14.15 46.03
N LYS A 155 -30.54 14.90 46.10
CA LYS A 155 -31.83 14.37 46.57
C LYS A 155 -32.51 13.47 45.53
N GLU A 156 -32.28 13.72 44.25
CA GLU A 156 -32.78 12.91 43.13
C GLU A 156 -32.01 11.58 42.95
N ALA A 157 -31.08 11.27 43.86
CA ALA A 157 -30.27 10.07 43.78
C ALA A 157 -31.09 8.77 43.96
N PRO A 158 -30.85 7.74 43.13
CA PRO A 158 -31.23 6.37 43.45
C PRO A 158 -30.70 5.95 44.84
N ALA A 159 -31.45 5.14 45.59
CA ALA A 159 -31.10 4.78 46.97
C ALA A 159 -29.70 4.16 47.13
N LYS A 160 -29.18 3.48 46.10
CA LYS A 160 -27.83 2.90 46.07
C LYS A 160 -26.73 3.94 45.78
N GLU A 161 -27.07 5.06 45.16
CA GLU A 161 -26.17 6.12 44.70
C GLU A 161 -26.14 7.32 45.66
N ALA A 162 -27.17 7.50 46.50
CA ALA A 162 -27.35 8.68 47.36
C ALA A 162 -26.12 9.03 48.22
N ALA A 163 -25.51 8.04 48.88
CA ALA A 163 -24.32 8.26 49.70
C ALA A 163 -23.10 8.69 48.86
N ASN A 164 -23.03 8.27 47.59
CA ASN A 164 -21.94 8.64 46.68
C ASN A 164 -22.19 9.98 45.98
N ARG A 165 -23.46 10.33 45.68
CA ARG A 165 -23.82 11.69 45.24
C ARG A 165 -23.49 12.74 46.31
N GLU A 166 -23.80 12.46 47.58
CA GLU A 166 -23.43 13.39 48.67
C GLU A 166 -21.90 13.57 48.77
N LYS A 167 -21.12 12.49 48.58
CA LYS A 167 -19.65 12.61 48.47
C LYS A 167 -19.22 13.44 47.27
N ALA A 168 -19.90 13.33 46.12
CA ALA A 168 -19.63 14.14 44.94
C ALA A 168 -19.88 15.63 45.23
N VAL A 169 -21.03 15.96 45.81
CA VAL A 169 -21.35 17.33 46.23
C VAL A 169 -20.34 17.86 47.24
N GLN A 170 -19.92 17.05 48.22
CA GLN A 170 -18.89 17.46 49.16
C GLN A 170 -17.56 17.79 48.45
N ARG A 171 -17.15 16.98 47.46
CA ARG A 171 -15.97 17.29 46.64
C ARG A 171 -16.14 18.58 45.85
N MET A 172 -17.33 18.86 45.32
CA MET A 172 -17.64 20.12 44.62
C MET A 172 -17.55 21.32 45.56
N ARG A 173 -18.14 21.24 46.77
CA ARG A 173 -18.02 22.26 47.82
C ARG A 173 -16.57 22.50 48.24
N ASP A 174 -15.80 21.44 48.44
CA ASP A 174 -14.39 21.53 48.80
C ASP A 174 -13.55 22.17 47.68
N CYS A 175 -13.88 21.91 46.41
CA CYS A 175 -13.21 22.56 45.28
C CYS A 175 -13.53 24.05 45.22
N LEU A 176 -14.80 24.42 45.39
CA LEU A 176 -15.24 25.82 45.43
C LEU A 176 -14.58 26.59 46.59
N LYS A 177 -14.61 26.02 47.80
CA LYS A 177 -14.02 26.65 49.00
C LYS A 177 -12.50 26.81 48.89
N ASN A 178 -11.80 25.85 48.30
CA ASN A 178 -10.34 25.86 48.20
C ASN A 178 -9.84 26.43 46.87
N ASN A 179 -10.72 27.00 46.03
CA ASN A 179 -10.41 27.55 44.71
C ASN A 179 -9.57 26.59 43.84
N LYS A 180 -9.93 25.31 43.83
CA LYS A 180 -9.29 24.31 42.97
C LYS A 180 -9.80 24.46 41.55
N THR A 181 -8.92 24.23 40.58
CA THR A 181 -9.23 24.27 39.14
C THR A 181 -9.59 22.90 38.57
N GLU A 182 -9.36 21.83 39.33
CA GLU A 182 -9.63 20.45 38.93
C GLU A 182 -10.68 19.82 39.86
N LEU A 183 -11.76 19.30 39.26
CA LEU A 183 -12.82 18.57 39.95
C LEU A 183 -12.75 17.08 39.62
N ARG A 184 -12.46 16.25 40.64
CA ARG A 184 -12.31 14.79 40.50
C ARG A 184 -13.49 14.01 41.08
N LEU A 185 -14.37 13.53 40.23
CA LEU A 185 -15.56 12.73 40.57
C LEU A 185 -15.42 11.25 40.14
N ARG A 186 -14.21 10.69 40.26
CA ARG A 186 -13.95 9.28 39.87
C ARG A 186 -14.48 8.25 40.86
N MET A 187 -14.83 7.06 40.37
CA MET A 187 -15.14 5.86 41.17
C MET A 187 -16.25 6.07 42.21
N LEU A 188 -17.32 6.77 41.82
CA LEU A 188 -18.47 7.04 42.67
C LEU A 188 -19.72 6.26 42.25
N GLY A 189 -19.68 5.58 41.09
CA GLY A 189 -20.83 4.87 40.53
C GLY A 189 -21.96 5.82 40.18
N LEU A 190 -21.62 7.03 39.72
CA LEU A 190 -22.59 8.05 39.36
C LEU A 190 -23.30 7.67 38.06
N THR A 191 -24.62 7.88 38.01
CA THR A 191 -25.44 7.66 36.81
C THR A 191 -25.69 8.94 36.02
N THR A 192 -25.65 10.09 36.69
CA THR A 192 -25.82 11.43 36.10
C THR A 192 -24.87 12.43 36.77
N ILE A 193 -24.69 13.62 36.20
CA ILE A 193 -23.99 14.74 36.83
C ILE A 193 -24.80 16.04 36.67
N PRO A 194 -24.64 17.04 37.55
CA PRO A 194 -25.24 18.35 37.38
C PRO A 194 -24.70 19.07 36.13
N ALA A 195 -25.57 19.78 35.40
CA ALA A 195 -25.19 20.57 34.23
C ALA A 195 -24.37 21.83 34.58
N TYR A 196 -24.51 22.38 35.79
CA TYR A 196 -23.81 23.60 36.20
C TYR A 196 -22.58 23.28 37.05
N ILE A 197 -21.41 23.46 36.43
CA ILE A 197 -20.10 23.32 37.07
C ILE A 197 -19.54 24.74 37.36
N PRO A 198 -18.83 24.96 38.48
CA PRO A 198 -18.27 26.27 38.79
C PRO A 198 -17.27 26.74 37.72
N GLU A 199 -17.32 28.02 37.36
CA GLU A 199 -16.46 28.61 36.31
C GLU A 199 -14.95 28.51 36.61
N GLN A 200 -14.57 28.38 37.88
CA GLN A 200 -13.17 28.17 38.27
C GLN A 200 -12.62 26.79 37.86
N ILE A 201 -13.50 25.82 37.57
CA ILE A 201 -13.11 24.46 37.19
C ILE A 201 -12.77 24.44 35.70
N THR A 202 -11.50 24.19 35.41
CA THR A 202 -10.99 24.02 34.04
C THR A 202 -10.85 22.55 33.67
N THR A 203 -10.76 21.65 34.65
CA THR A 203 -10.57 20.21 34.42
C THR A 203 -11.62 19.40 35.17
N LEU A 204 -12.43 18.66 34.43
CA LEU A 204 -13.48 17.80 34.97
C LEU A 204 -13.13 16.32 34.71
N VAL A 205 -13.00 15.54 35.78
CA VAL A 205 -12.67 14.10 35.71
C VAL A 205 -13.82 13.28 36.26
N LEU A 206 -14.43 12.47 35.40
CA LEU A 206 -15.62 11.64 35.62
C LEU A 206 -15.34 10.14 35.44
N ASP A 207 -14.07 9.74 35.43
CA ASP A 207 -13.63 8.38 35.14
C ASP A 207 -14.21 7.31 36.08
N HIS A 208 -14.48 6.12 35.54
CA HIS A 208 -14.98 4.94 36.27
C HIS A 208 -16.28 5.22 37.03
N ASN A 209 -17.30 5.68 36.32
CA ASN A 209 -18.68 5.77 36.83
C ASN A 209 -19.61 4.94 35.92
N GLN A 210 -20.92 5.16 36.02
CA GLN A 210 -21.95 4.45 35.26
C GLN A 210 -22.81 5.46 34.50
N LEU A 211 -22.17 6.51 33.96
CA LEU A 211 -22.87 7.58 33.26
C LEU A 211 -23.40 7.04 31.92
N GLU A 212 -24.71 7.11 31.72
CA GLU A 212 -25.35 6.70 30.45
C GLU A 212 -25.33 7.85 29.41
N SER A 213 -25.30 9.09 29.89
CA SER A 213 -25.21 10.31 29.07
C SER A 213 -24.51 11.43 29.84
N LEU A 214 -23.93 12.38 29.11
CA LEU A 214 -23.52 13.68 29.64
C LEU A 214 -24.70 14.65 29.61
N PRO A 215 -24.81 15.59 30.56
CA PRO A 215 -25.94 16.51 30.62
C PRO A 215 -25.96 17.44 29.40
N GLU A 216 -27.17 17.68 28.87
CA GLU A 216 -27.38 18.76 27.89
C GLU A 216 -27.07 20.11 28.52
N ASN A 217 -26.46 21.00 27.73
CA ASN A 217 -25.94 22.30 28.16
C ASN A 217 -25.04 22.24 29.40
N LEU A 218 -23.97 21.44 29.34
CA LEU A 218 -22.95 21.47 30.39
C LEU A 218 -22.33 22.88 30.44
N HIS A 219 -22.58 23.63 31.51
CA HIS A 219 -22.13 24.99 31.72
C HIS A 219 -20.86 25.02 32.58
N GLY A 220 -19.84 25.74 32.11
CA GLY A 220 -18.59 25.98 32.83
C GLY A 220 -17.45 26.37 31.87
N ASN A 221 -16.31 26.78 32.42
CA ASN A 221 -15.11 27.11 31.65
C ASN A 221 -14.19 25.88 31.52
N ILE A 222 -14.78 24.74 31.17
CA ILE A 222 -14.09 23.45 31.13
C ILE A 222 -13.16 23.45 29.90
N GLN A 223 -11.88 23.20 30.13
CA GLN A 223 -10.85 23.06 29.09
C GLN A 223 -10.49 21.60 28.86
N ALA A 224 -10.58 20.75 29.90
CA ALA A 224 -10.30 19.32 29.81
C ALA A 224 -11.42 18.51 30.45
N LEU A 225 -12.02 17.61 29.67
CA LEU A 225 -13.09 16.69 30.09
C LEU A 225 -12.61 15.25 29.94
N PHE A 226 -12.50 14.53 31.06
CA PHE A 226 -12.18 13.10 31.08
C PHE A 226 -13.39 12.34 31.61
N ALA A 227 -13.95 11.42 30.84
CA ALA A 227 -15.07 10.57 31.27
C ALA A 227 -14.85 9.11 30.82
N ARG A 228 -13.69 8.56 31.17
CA ARG A 228 -13.31 7.20 30.78
C ARG A 228 -14.09 6.12 31.52
N SER A 229 -14.29 4.95 30.92
CA SER A 229 -14.89 3.79 31.60
C SER A 229 -16.26 4.13 32.19
N ASN A 230 -17.17 4.62 31.35
CA ASN A 230 -18.58 4.86 31.65
C ASN A 230 -19.45 4.03 30.68
N GLU A 231 -20.76 4.25 30.73
CA GLU A 231 -21.74 3.57 29.88
C GLU A 231 -22.31 4.56 28.83
N LEU A 232 -21.52 5.56 28.42
CA LEU A 232 -21.99 6.64 27.56
C LEU A 232 -22.37 6.08 26.19
N THR A 233 -23.59 6.34 25.75
CA THR A 233 -24.10 5.91 24.43
C THR A 233 -24.03 7.00 23.37
N SER A 234 -23.99 8.26 23.80
CA SER A 234 -24.00 9.43 22.94
C SER A 234 -23.33 10.63 23.61
N ILE A 235 -23.03 11.65 22.81
CA ILE A 235 -22.43 12.92 23.27
C ILE A 235 -23.41 14.04 22.95
N PRO A 236 -23.74 14.92 23.91
CA PRO A 236 -24.62 16.05 23.65
C PRO A 236 -23.98 17.05 22.69
N ALA A 237 -24.78 17.66 21.80
CA ALA A 237 -24.30 18.65 20.83
C ALA A 237 -23.91 20.01 21.46
N THR A 238 -24.32 20.23 22.71
CA THR A 238 -24.19 21.50 23.44
C THR A 238 -23.09 21.42 24.52
N LEU A 239 -21.92 20.88 24.17
CA LEU A 239 -20.77 20.92 25.06
C LEU A 239 -20.09 22.31 25.01
N PRO A 240 -19.41 22.75 26.09
CA PRO A 240 -18.71 24.03 26.11
C PRO A 240 -17.66 24.14 25.00
N ASP A 241 -17.73 25.22 24.21
CA ASP A 241 -16.76 25.53 23.16
C ASP A 241 -15.35 25.86 23.72
N THR A 242 -15.20 25.95 25.05
CA THR A 242 -13.91 26.12 25.74
C THR A 242 -13.08 24.84 25.84
N ILE A 243 -13.68 23.67 25.58
CA ILE A 243 -13.02 22.37 25.74
C ILE A 243 -11.93 22.22 24.67
N ARG A 244 -10.71 21.96 25.12
CA ARG A 244 -9.52 21.69 24.31
C ARG A 244 -9.15 20.22 24.29
N GLN A 245 -9.39 19.52 25.39
CA GLN A 245 -9.08 18.10 25.51
C GLN A 245 -10.33 17.34 25.96
N MET A 246 -10.67 16.29 25.24
CA MET A 246 -11.80 15.44 25.55
C MET A 246 -11.39 13.98 25.42
N ASP A 247 -11.61 13.21 26.48
CA ASP A 247 -11.30 11.79 26.52
C ASP A 247 -12.53 11.02 27.03
N LEU A 248 -13.12 10.27 26.11
CA LEU A 248 -14.32 9.48 26.30
C LEU A 248 -14.03 7.99 26.06
N SER A 249 -12.82 7.56 26.41
CA SER A 249 -12.35 6.19 26.23
C SER A 249 -13.17 5.16 27.02
N ILE A 250 -13.31 3.94 26.49
CA ILE A 250 -13.99 2.80 27.13
C ILE A 250 -15.43 3.19 27.48
N ASN A 251 -16.23 3.40 26.43
CA ASN A 251 -17.65 3.73 26.53
C ASN A 251 -18.42 2.93 25.45
N HIS A 252 -19.69 3.28 25.21
CA HIS A 252 -20.56 2.62 24.23
C HIS A 252 -21.07 3.62 23.18
N ILE A 253 -20.24 4.62 22.84
CA ILE A 253 -20.62 5.68 21.91
C ILE A 253 -20.68 5.09 20.50
N ALA A 254 -21.86 5.15 19.89
CA ALA A 254 -22.07 4.65 18.53
C ALA A 254 -21.99 5.76 17.47
N GLU A 255 -22.39 6.98 17.83
CA GLU A 255 -22.49 8.12 16.92
C GLU A 255 -21.95 9.40 17.56
N LEU A 256 -21.31 10.23 16.73
CA LEU A 256 -20.83 11.55 17.12
C LEU A 256 -21.84 12.63 16.73
N PRO A 257 -22.03 13.68 17.55
CA PRO A 257 -22.93 14.78 17.21
C PRO A 257 -22.38 15.57 16.02
N GLY A 258 -23.28 16.21 15.26
CA GLY A 258 -22.91 16.99 14.08
C GLY A 258 -22.03 18.22 14.36
N ARG A 259 -21.90 18.65 15.63
CA ARG A 259 -21.01 19.74 16.05
C ARG A 259 -20.26 19.32 17.32
N LEU A 260 -18.94 19.32 17.25
CA LEU A 260 -18.03 19.20 18.40
C LEU A 260 -17.53 20.60 18.82
N PRO A 261 -17.01 20.75 20.05
CA PRO A 261 -16.43 22.01 20.51
C PRO A 261 -15.38 22.57 19.55
N SER A 262 -15.47 23.86 19.20
CA SER A 262 -14.59 24.44 18.18
C SER A 262 -13.14 24.63 18.62
N ALA A 263 -12.86 24.73 19.92
CA ALA A 263 -11.51 24.89 20.47
C ALA A 263 -10.78 23.57 20.73
N LEU A 264 -11.36 22.44 20.29
CA LEU A 264 -10.84 21.11 20.56
C LEU A 264 -9.51 20.87 19.84
N GLN A 265 -8.51 20.42 20.61
CA GLN A 265 -7.15 20.12 20.15
C GLN A 265 -6.83 18.62 20.28
N SER A 266 -7.42 17.93 21.26
CA SER A 266 -7.21 16.51 21.50
C SER A 266 -8.53 15.80 21.77
N LEU A 267 -8.78 14.73 21.03
CA LEU A 267 -9.98 13.91 21.12
C LEU A 267 -9.62 12.43 21.18
N ASP A 268 -10.08 11.75 22.23
CA ASP A 268 -9.88 10.32 22.44
C ASP A 268 -11.20 9.58 22.62
N PHE A 269 -11.42 8.61 21.73
CA PHE A 269 -12.57 7.71 21.67
C PHE A 269 -12.17 6.24 21.69
N PHE A 270 -11.02 5.91 22.26
CA PHE A 270 -10.58 4.52 22.42
C PHE A 270 -11.71 3.61 22.91
N ASN A 271 -11.88 2.43 22.31
CA ASN A 271 -12.79 1.39 22.77
C ASN A 271 -14.23 1.91 22.92
N ASN A 272 -14.82 2.22 21.77
CA ASN A 272 -16.20 2.63 21.60
C ASN A 272 -16.84 1.82 20.45
N GLN A 273 -18.04 2.19 20.02
CA GLN A 273 -18.79 1.50 18.96
C GLN A 273 -19.00 2.40 17.74
N ILE A 274 -18.11 3.37 17.52
CA ILE A 274 -18.26 4.39 16.48
C ILE A 274 -18.16 3.73 15.12
N SER A 275 -19.19 3.94 14.29
CA SER A 275 -19.27 3.36 12.94
C SER A 275 -18.87 4.34 11.83
N TYR A 276 -19.00 5.65 12.07
CA TYR A 276 -18.61 6.70 11.14
C TYR A 276 -18.12 7.95 11.89
N LEU A 277 -17.22 8.70 11.28
CA LEU A 277 -16.83 10.04 11.74
C LEU A 277 -17.56 11.10 10.93
N PRO A 278 -17.92 12.25 11.52
CA PRO A 278 -18.55 13.35 10.81
C PRO A 278 -17.53 14.05 9.89
N ASP A 279 -18.00 14.61 8.77
CA ASP A 279 -17.14 15.32 7.80
C ASP A 279 -16.56 16.64 8.34
N ASN A 280 -17.26 17.27 9.29
CA ASN A 280 -16.90 18.59 9.84
C ASN A 280 -16.29 18.46 11.24
N LEU A 281 -15.10 17.86 11.33
CA LEU A 281 -14.31 17.88 12.57
C LEU A 281 -13.69 19.28 12.80
N PRO A 282 -13.39 19.67 14.05
CA PRO A 282 -12.83 21.00 14.35
C PRO A 282 -11.45 21.22 13.69
N ASP A 283 -11.26 22.36 13.02
CA ASP A 283 -10.01 22.71 12.32
C ASP A 283 -8.78 22.78 13.23
N GLY A 284 -8.99 23.09 14.52
CA GLY A 284 -7.93 23.19 15.53
C GLY A 284 -7.46 21.85 16.10
N LEU A 285 -8.03 20.73 15.64
CA LEU A 285 -7.73 19.39 16.16
C LEU A 285 -6.31 18.96 15.75
N GLN A 286 -5.52 18.56 16.74
CA GLN A 286 -4.12 18.12 16.57
C GLN A 286 -3.97 16.61 16.81
N TYR A 287 -4.75 16.07 17.76
CA TYR A 287 -4.69 14.67 18.16
C TYR A 287 -6.07 14.03 18.03
N LEU A 288 -6.18 13.00 17.21
CA LEU A 288 -7.40 12.21 17.04
C LEU A 288 -7.10 10.72 17.27
N TYR A 289 -7.63 10.19 18.37
CA TYR A 289 -7.52 8.78 18.75
C TYR A 289 -8.91 8.13 18.66
N VAL A 290 -9.11 7.24 17.69
CA VAL A 290 -10.36 6.52 17.45
C VAL A 290 -10.11 5.02 17.29
N TYR A 291 -9.16 4.51 18.08
CA TYR A 291 -8.74 3.11 18.00
C TYR A 291 -9.70 2.18 18.75
N ASP A 292 -9.77 0.92 18.34
CA ASP A 292 -10.69 -0.09 18.87
C ASP A 292 -12.17 0.35 18.72
N ASN A 293 -12.58 0.58 17.46
CA ASN A 293 -13.91 1.03 17.06
C ASN A 293 -14.41 0.23 15.84
N CYS A 294 -15.55 0.60 15.26
CA CYS A 294 -16.18 -0.09 14.13
C CYS A 294 -16.14 0.72 12.83
N LEU A 295 -15.16 1.61 12.65
CA LEU A 295 -15.07 2.47 11.46
C LEU A 295 -14.80 1.63 10.22
N ARG A 296 -15.61 1.85 9.17
CA ARG A 296 -15.42 1.23 7.85
C ARG A 296 -14.67 2.13 6.87
N THR A 297 -14.83 3.44 7.03
CA THR A 297 -14.21 4.47 6.20
C THR A 297 -13.86 5.68 7.07
N LEU A 298 -12.87 6.45 6.64
CA LEU A 298 -12.60 7.79 7.16
C LEU A 298 -13.25 8.83 6.24
N PRO A 299 -13.57 10.04 6.73
CA PRO A 299 -14.07 11.13 5.91
C PRO A 299 -13.00 11.57 4.91
N GLU A 300 -13.41 12.06 3.73
CA GLU A 300 -12.49 12.54 2.69
C GLU A 300 -11.68 13.76 3.15
N HIS A 301 -12.28 14.58 4.02
CA HIS A 301 -11.67 15.79 4.56
C HIS A 301 -11.43 15.65 6.06
N LEU A 302 -10.16 15.42 6.42
CA LEU A 302 -9.70 15.52 7.79
C LEU A 302 -9.12 16.93 8.05
N PRO A 303 -9.28 17.48 9.27
CA PRO A 303 -8.67 18.76 9.64
C PRO A 303 -7.17 18.80 9.34
N SER A 304 -6.71 19.85 8.67
CA SER A 304 -5.31 19.98 8.24
C SER A 304 -4.33 20.16 9.40
N GLY A 305 -4.83 20.52 10.59
CA GLY A 305 -4.04 20.71 11.81
C GLY A 305 -3.66 19.42 12.54
N ILE A 306 -4.16 18.26 12.12
CA ILE A 306 -3.89 16.98 12.78
C ILE A 306 -2.42 16.60 12.58
N THR A 307 -1.73 16.40 13.69
CA THR A 307 -0.34 15.90 13.74
C THR A 307 -0.28 14.42 14.13
N HIS A 308 -1.27 13.92 14.88
CA HIS A 308 -1.36 12.54 15.34
C HIS A 308 -2.73 11.95 15.06
N LEU A 309 -2.78 10.90 14.24
CA LEU A 309 -3.99 10.17 13.89
C LEU A 309 -3.82 8.68 14.23
N ASN A 310 -4.64 8.18 15.14
CA ASN A 310 -4.71 6.76 15.46
C ASN A 310 -6.10 6.21 15.16
N VAL A 311 -6.15 5.32 14.18
CA VAL A 311 -7.34 4.61 13.69
C VAL A 311 -7.14 3.08 13.79
N GLN A 312 -6.26 2.63 14.68
CA GLN A 312 -5.92 1.22 14.85
C GLN A 312 -7.14 0.39 15.28
N SER A 313 -7.19 -0.90 14.93
CA SER A 313 -8.24 -1.82 15.40
C SER A 313 -9.64 -1.33 14.99
N ASN A 314 -9.80 -1.06 13.70
CA ASN A 314 -11.08 -0.73 13.06
C ASN A 314 -11.34 -1.72 11.90
N SER A 315 -12.32 -1.43 11.04
CA SER A 315 -12.64 -2.22 9.85
C SER A 315 -12.39 -1.43 8.56
N LEU A 316 -11.34 -0.60 8.53
CA LEU A 316 -11.01 0.22 7.37
C LEU A 316 -10.51 -0.65 6.22
N THR A 317 -11.09 -0.46 5.03
CA THR A 317 -10.62 -1.12 3.78
C THR A 317 -9.67 -0.24 2.98
N ALA A 318 -9.75 1.08 3.16
CA ALA A 318 -8.87 2.05 2.52
C ALA A 318 -8.70 3.30 3.41
N LEU A 319 -7.60 4.02 3.19
CA LEU A 319 -7.38 5.37 3.70
C LEU A 319 -7.80 6.41 2.64
N PRO A 320 -8.18 7.63 3.03
CA PRO A 320 -8.51 8.69 2.07
C PRO A 320 -7.26 9.09 1.27
N GLU A 321 -7.45 9.54 0.03
CA GLU A 321 -6.34 9.97 -0.84
C GLU A 321 -5.65 11.24 -0.31
N THR A 322 -6.40 12.10 0.38
CA THR A 322 -5.91 13.36 0.94
C THR A 322 -5.85 13.28 2.46
N LEU A 323 -4.69 12.87 2.98
CA LEU A 323 -4.39 12.95 4.41
C LEU A 323 -3.90 14.36 4.80
N PRO A 324 -4.03 14.78 6.08
CA PRO A 324 -3.54 16.07 6.55
C PRO A 324 -2.04 16.26 6.25
N PRO A 325 -1.62 17.39 5.66
CA PRO A 325 -0.24 17.58 5.22
C PRO A 325 0.76 17.69 6.38
N GLY A 326 0.32 18.17 7.55
CA GLY A 326 1.12 18.28 8.76
C GLY A 326 1.12 17.03 9.65
N LEU A 327 0.63 15.89 9.15
CA LEU A 327 0.55 14.66 9.90
C LEU A 327 1.96 14.07 10.15
N GLU A 328 2.32 13.92 11.42
CA GLU A 328 3.61 13.37 11.85
C GLU A 328 3.50 11.88 12.23
N THR A 329 2.37 11.47 12.79
CA THR A 329 2.13 10.08 13.23
C THR A 329 0.80 9.55 12.69
N LEU A 330 0.87 8.43 11.97
CA LEU A 330 -0.28 7.67 11.49
C LEU A 330 -0.22 6.23 12.01
N GLU A 331 -1.18 5.86 12.86
CA GLU A 331 -1.36 4.51 13.37
C GLU A 331 -2.66 3.92 12.82
N ALA A 332 -2.56 3.10 11.79
CA ALA A 332 -3.67 2.43 11.09
C ALA A 332 -3.55 0.90 11.10
N GLY A 333 -2.90 0.34 12.12
CA GLY A 333 -2.76 -1.10 12.28
C GLY A 333 -4.08 -1.83 12.61
N GLU A 334 -4.09 -3.15 12.49
CA GLU A 334 -5.24 -4.01 12.80
C GLU A 334 -6.53 -3.60 12.05
N ASN A 335 -6.41 -3.35 10.75
CA ASN A 335 -7.49 -3.01 9.84
C ASN A 335 -7.54 -4.04 8.69
N ALA A 336 -8.32 -3.76 7.64
CA ALA A 336 -8.42 -4.57 6.43
C ALA A 336 -7.91 -3.82 5.18
N LEU A 337 -6.87 -2.98 5.35
CA LEU A 337 -6.30 -2.18 4.26
C LEU A 337 -5.59 -3.10 3.25
N THR A 338 -5.93 -2.96 1.96
CA THR A 338 -5.25 -3.70 0.87
C THR A 338 -4.14 -2.89 0.21
N SER A 339 -4.17 -1.58 0.35
CA SER A 339 -3.21 -0.64 -0.26
C SER A 339 -3.13 0.66 0.54
N LEU A 340 -2.03 1.39 0.36
CA LEU A 340 -1.86 2.74 0.88
C LEU A 340 -2.11 3.77 -0.24
N PRO A 341 -2.52 5.01 0.11
CA PRO A 341 -2.65 6.08 -0.87
C PRO A 341 -1.29 6.39 -1.50
N ALA A 342 -1.30 6.80 -2.77
CA ALA A 342 -0.07 7.10 -3.52
C ALA A 342 0.71 8.29 -2.93
N SER A 343 -0.01 9.26 -2.35
CA SER A 343 0.56 10.45 -1.72
C SER A 343 0.34 10.40 -0.22
N LEU A 344 1.38 10.01 0.52
CA LEU A 344 1.40 10.14 1.99
C LEU A 344 1.88 11.54 2.41
N PRO A 345 1.50 12.02 3.61
CA PRO A 345 1.92 13.33 4.11
C PRO A 345 3.44 13.50 4.12
N PRO A 346 3.96 14.65 3.67
CA PRO A 346 5.40 14.86 3.51
C PRO A 346 6.16 14.99 4.83
N GLU A 347 5.47 15.32 5.92
CA GLU A 347 6.05 15.48 7.27
C GLU A 347 5.93 14.21 8.13
N LEU A 348 5.44 13.10 7.54
CA LEU A 348 5.16 11.87 8.28
C LEU A 348 6.45 11.24 8.82
N GLN A 349 6.51 11.01 10.13
CA GLN A 349 7.65 10.43 10.84
C GLN A 349 7.38 8.99 11.28
N VAL A 350 6.14 8.69 11.67
CA VAL A 350 5.75 7.36 12.15
C VAL A 350 4.57 6.84 11.32
N LEU A 351 4.77 5.70 10.66
CA LEU A 351 3.73 4.99 9.94
C LEU A 351 3.62 3.57 10.48
N ASP A 352 2.52 3.27 11.17
CA ASP A 352 2.17 1.93 11.64
C ASP A 352 0.93 1.43 10.91
N VAL A 353 1.12 0.44 10.04
CA VAL A 353 0.07 -0.24 9.27
C VAL A 353 0.15 -1.75 9.49
N LYS A 354 0.60 -2.20 10.67
CA LYS A 354 0.71 -3.62 11.02
C LYS A 354 -0.65 -4.33 10.97
N LYS A 355 -0.67 -5.65 10.74
CA LYS A 355 -1.91 -6.46 10.69
C LYS A 355 -2.94 -5.90 9.70
N ASN A 356 -2.55 -5.78 8.44
CA ASN A 356 -3.42 -5.41 7.32
C ASN A 356 -3.26 -6.45 6.19
N GLN A 357 -3.78 -6.17 4.99
CA GLN A 357 -3.71 -7.04 3.80
C GLN A 357 -2.93 -6.35 2.66
N ILE A 358 -1.93 -5.53 3.00
CA ILE A 358 -1.17 -4.75 2.02
C ILE A 358 -0.23 -5.67 1.25
N THR A 359 -0.29 -5.62 -0.08
CA THR A 359 0.54 -6.44 -0.98
C THR A 359 1.77 -5.71 -1.51
N VAL A 360 1.65 -4.40 -1.73
CA VAL A 360 2.70 -3.53 -2.26
C VAL A 360 2.67 -2.17 -1.55
N LEU A 361 3.84 -1.66 -1.18
CA LEU A 361 4.01 -0.30 -0.68
C LEU A 361 4.17 0.69 -1.85
N PRO A 362 3.72 1.95 -1.69
CA PRO A 362 3.95 2.96 -2.72
C PRO A 362 5.44 3.20 -2.93
N GLU A 363 5.85 3.44 -4.19
CA GLU A 363 7.27 3.66 -4.53
C GLU A 363 7.85 4.93 -3.90
N THR A 364 6.99 5.93 -3.67
CA THR A 364 7.35 7.22 -3.08
C THR A 364 6.87 7.29 -1.64
N LEU A 365 7.65 6.72 -0.73
CA LEU A 365 7.47 6.94 0.71
C LEU A 365 8.06 8.30 1.12
N PRO A 366 7.41 9.06 2.03
CA PRO A 366 7.94 10.30 2.56
C PRO A 366 9.35 10.10 3.16
N PRO A 367 10.34 10.95 2.81
CA PRO A 367 11.73 10.78 3.24
C PRO A 367 11.93 11.03 4.74
N THR A 368 10.95 11.66 5.40
CA THR A 368 10.90 11.99 6.83
C THR A 368 10.58 10.80 7.71
N ILE A 369 10.12 9.67 7.16
CA ILE A 369 9.72 8.49 7.95
C ILE A 369 10.92 7.95 8.72
N ILE A 370 10.76 7.89 10.03
CA ILE A 370 11.74 7.40 11.00
C ILE A 370 11.40 5.96 11.40
N LYS A 371 10.12 5.67 11.61
CA LYS A 371 9.62 4.37 12.05
C LYS A 371 8.52 3.89 11.09
N LEU A 372 8.74 2.71 10.50
CA LEU A 372 7.80 2.07 9.60
C LEU A 372 7.45 0.67 10.13
N ASP A 373 6.20 0.44 10.49
CA ASP A 373 5.70 -0.90 10.85
C ASP A 373 4.68 -1.38 9.80
N VAL A 374 5.10 -2.38 9.04
CA VAL A 374 4.33 -3.07 8.00
C VAL A 374 4.25 -4.57 8.31
N SER A 375 4.40 -4.96 9.58
CA SER A 375 4.36 -6.37 9.97
C SER A 375 2.98 -6.99 9.83
N ARG A 376 2.92 -8.32 9.64
CA ARG A 376 1.66 -9.06 9.48
C ARG A 376 0.81 -8.50 8.34
N ASN A 377 1.41 -8.35 7.18
CA ASN A 377 0.76 -7.97 5.92
C ASN A 377 0.99 -9.08 4.87
N GLU A 378 0.60 -8.83 3.63
CA GLU A 378 0.80 -9.74 2.50
C GLU A 378 1.88 -9.21 1.54
N LEU A 379 2.86 -8.45 2.06
CA LEU A 379 3.86 -7.80 1.22
C LEU A 379 4.70 -8.83 0.47
N ILE A 380 4.80 -8.64 -0.84
CA ILE A 380 5.57 -9.53 -1.71
C ILE A 380 6.98 -8.96 -1.95
N ASN A 381 7.12 -7.63 -1.99
CA ASN A 381 8.39 -6.92 -2.17
C ASN A 381 8.48 -5.69 -1.25
N LEU A 382 9.70 -5.29 -0.93
CA LEU A 382 10.00 -3.99 -0.33
C LEU A 382 10.35 -2.97 -1.43
N PRO A 383 10.11 -1.67 -1.21
CA PRO A 383 10.47 -0.64 -2.17
C PRO A 383 12.00 -0.52 -2.29
N GLU A 384 12.49 -0.26 -3.52
CA GLU A 384 13.92 -0.03 -3.77
C GLU A 384 14.42 1.26 -3.10
N ASN A 385 13.55 2.26 -2.91
CA ASN A 385 13.89 3.51 -2.25
C ASN A 385 13.28 3.55 -0.85
N LEU A 386 14.09 3.22 0.16
CA LEU A 386 13.69 3.37 1.56
C LEU A 386 13.77 4.86 1.99
N PRO A 387 12.94 5.31 2.95
CA PRO A 387 12.97 6.67 3.45
C PRO A 387 14.35 7.07 4.00
N ALA A 388 14.83 8.28 3.66
CA ALA A 388 16.17 8.73 4.01
C ALA A 388 16.41 8.86 5.52
N ALA A 389 15.38 9.15 6.31
CA ALA A 389 15.46 9.29 7.77
C ALA A 389 15.17 7.98 8.55
N LEU A 390 14.95 6.85 7.86
CA LEU A 390 14.51 5.59 8.45
C LEU A 390 15.49 5.07 9.50
N ARG A 391 15.00 4.79 10.70
CA ARG A 391 15.77 4.20 11.81
C ARG A 391 15.33 2.77 12.11
N VAL A 392 14.02 2.52 12.09
CA VAL A 392 13.45 1.21 12.40
C VAL A 392 12.39 0.85 11.37
N MET A 393 12.55 -0.33 10.76
CA MET A 393 11.56 -0.94 9.89
C MET A 393 11.17 -2.31 10.43
N GLN A 394 9.87 -2.51 10.63
CA GLN A 394 9.31 -3.76 11.08
C GLN A 394 8.46 -4.35 9.94
N ALA A 395 9.01 -5.34 9.23
CA ALA A 395 8.40 -6.00 8.07
C ALA A 395 8.27 -7.52 8.28
N SER A 396 8.21 -7.95 9.54
CA SER A 396 8.04 -9.36 9.92
C SER A 396 6.65 -9.91 9.55
N ARG A 397 6.57 -11.22 9.29
CA ARG A 397 5.33 -11.95 8.93
C ARG A 397 4.67 -11.38 7.66
N ASN A 398 5.43 -11.38 6.57
CA ASN A 398 4.96 -11.02 5.23
C ASN A 398 5.25 -12.19 4.25
N HIS A 399 5.12 -11.95 2.96
CA HIS A 399 5.43 -12.91 1.89
C HIS A 399 6.68 -12.51 1.09
N LEU A 400 7.64 -11.84 1.75
CA LEU A 400 8.89 -11.40 1.12
C LEU A 400 9.78 -12.61 0.76
N VAL A 401 10.16 -12.72 -0.50
CA VAL A 401 11.05 -13.78 -1.00
C VAL A 401 12.51 -13.28 -1.15
N ARG A 402 12.69 -11.98 -1.39
CA ARG A 402 13.99 -11.33 -1.56
C ARG A 402 14.01 -9.93 -0.98
N LEU A 403 15.20 -9.39 -0.79
CA LEU A 403 15.45 -8.01 -0.38
C LEU A 403 15.74 -7.11 -1.60
N PRO A 404 15.53 -5.78 -1.50
CA PRO A 404 15.85 -4.85 -2.58
C PRO A 404 17.37 -4.70 -2.75
N GLU A 405 17.83 -4.55 -3.99
CA GLU A 405 19.26 -4.49 -4.34
C GLU A 405 19.96 -3.22 -3.83
N SER A 406 19.18 -2.18 -3.56
CA SER A 406 19.65 -0.92 -2.96
C SER A 406 20.04 -1.05 -1.49
N LEU A 407 19.52 -2.06 -0.78
CA LEU A 407 19.61 -2.20 0.68
C LEU A 407 21.04 -2.21 1.23
N PRO A 408 22.04 -2.91 0.63
CA PRO A 408 23.42 -2.92 1.13
C PRO A 408 24.08 -1.53 1.12
N HIS A 409 23.67 -0.68 0.18
CA HIS A 409 24.20 0.66 -0.03
C HIS A 409 23.40 1.75 0.68
N PHE A 410 22.23 1.40 1.24
CA PHE A 410 21.37 2.34 1.93
C PHE A 410 22.05 2.93 3.17
N ARG A 411 21.91 4.24 3.35
CA ARG A 411 22.44 5.00 4.49
C ARG A 411 21.38 5.99 4.96
N ASN A 412 21.14 6.04 6.26
CA ASN A 412 20.31 7.07 6.86
C ASN A 412 21.06 8.42 6.86
N ALA A 413 20.35 9.50 6.57
CA ALA A 413 20.83 10.88 6.66
C ALA A 413 21.47 11.23 8.01
N GLY A 414 21.02 10.59 9.11
CA GLY A 414 21.53 10.79 10.47
C GLY A 414 22.80 10.01 10.81
N GLY A 415 23.26 9.09 9.96
CA GLY A 415 24.45 8.25 10.23
C GLY A 415 24.28 7.20 11.35
N GLU A 416 23.08 7.08 11.92
CA GLU A 416 22.75 6.03 12.88
C GLU A 416 22.53 4.68 12.17
N PRO A 417 22.82 3.54 12.83
CA PRO A 417 22.50 2.23 12.29
C PRO A 417 20.98 2.07 12.17
N VAL A 418 20.54 1.55 11.02
CA VAL A 418 19.12 1.29 10.73
C VAL A 418 18.81 -0.16 11.03
N GLU A 419 17.76 -0.42 11.81
CA GLU A 419 17.32 -1.74 12.19
C GLU A 419 16.13 -2.18 11.32
N ILE A 420 16.28 -3.30 10.62
CA ILE A 420 15.24 -3.85 9.74
C ILE A 420 14.91 -5.27 10.22
N TYR A 421 13.70 -5.44 10.76
CA TYR A 421 13.18 -6.72 11.23
C TYR A 421 12.31 -7.36 10.15
N ILE A 422 12.68 -8.54 9.68
CA ILE A 422 12.02 -9.25 8.57
C ILE A 422 11.74 -10.71 8.93
N GLU A 423 11.51 -10.99 10.21
CA GLU A 423 11.28 -12.34 10.72
C GLU A 423 10.03 -12.98 10.10
N HIS A 424 10.03 -14.31 10.00
CA HIS A 424 8.87 -15.06 9.48
C HIS A 424 8.44 -14.66 8.06
N ASN A 425 9.41 -14.45 7.17
CA ASN A 425 9.20 -14.28 5.73
C ASN A 425 9.79 -15.48 4.96
N PRO A 426 9.19 -15.87 3.81
CA PRO A 426 9.68 -16.99 3.00
C PRO A 426 10.86 -16.59 2.10
N PHE A 427 11.94 -16.06 2.68
CA PHE A 427 13.13 -15.67 1.93
C PHE A 427 13.83 -16.87 1.29
N SER A 428 14.36 -16.66 0.09
CA SER A 428 15.26 -17.60 -0.57
C SER A 428 16.55 -17.82 0.23
N GLU A 429 17.12 -19.02 0.14
CA GLU A 429 18.38 -19.36 0.79
C GLU A 429 19.50 -18.37 0.39
N ARG A 430 19.54 -18.03 -0.90
CA ARG A 430 20.50 -17.08 -1.49
C ARG A 430 20.43 -15.70 -0.81
N THR A 431 19.23 -15.16 -0.63
CA THR A 431 19.03 -13.83 -0.03
C THR A 431 19.60 -13.80 1.39
N ILE A 432 19.28 -14.83 2.18
CA ILE A 432 19.75 -14.93 3.56
C ILE A 432 21.27 -15.04 3.60
N GLN A 433 21.87 -15.96 2.82
CA GLN A 433 23.32 -16.17 2.81
C GLN A 433 24.09 -14.93 2.37
N ASN A 434 23.65 -14.27 1.29
CA ASN A 434 24.32 -13.10 0.77
C ASN A 434 24.22 -11.92 1.74
N MET A 435 23.04 -11.70 2.36
CA MET A 435 22.90 -10.67 3.38
C MET A 435 23.75 -10.97 4.62
N GLN A 436 23.79 -12.21 5.10
CA GLN A 436 24.65 -12.62 6.22
C GLN A 436 26.14 -12.42 5.92
N ARG A 437 26.61 -12.78 4.72
CA ARG A 437 27.99 -12.55 4.27
C ARG A 437 28.31 -11.06 4.22
N LEU A 438 27.39 -10.22 3.72
CA LEU A 438 27.54 -8.77 3.70
C LEU A 438 27.65 -8.21 5.12
N MET A 439 26.71 -8.55 6.01
CA MET A 439 26.70 -8.09 7.40
C MET A 439 27.91 -8.57 8.23
N SER A 440 28.48 -9.72 7.88
CA SER A 440 29.69 -10.25 8.53
C SER A 440 30.98 -9.57 8.06
N SER A 441 30.93 -8.80 6.97
CA SER A 441 32.11 -8.10 6.45
C SER A 441 32.42 -6.85 7.27
N VAL A 442 33.70 -6.60 7.52
CA VAL A 442 34.17 -5.50 8.38
C VAL A 442 33.88 -4.12 7.78
N ASP A 443 33.79 -4.04 6.45
CA ASP A 443 33.54 -2.80 5.70
C ASP A 443 32.04 -2.52 5.50
N TYR A 444 31.16 -3.37 6.04
CA TYR A 444 29.72 -3.18 5.92
C TYR A 444 29.24 -2.00 6.75
N GLN A 445 28.65 -1.01 6.07
CA GLN A 445 28.07 0.18 6.69
C GLN A 445 26.56 0.31 6.41
N GLY A 446 25.93 -0.76 5.92
CA GLY A 446 24.50 -0.78 5.62
C GLY A 446 23.61 -1.05 6.85
N PRO A 447 22.29 -1.19 6.62
CA PRO A 447 21.34 -1.48 7.69
C PRO A 447 21.58 -2.85 8.34
N GLN A 448 21.29 -2.96 9.63
CA GLN A 448 21.26 -4.24 10.34
C GLN A 448 19.94 -4.95 10.05
N VAL A 449 20.02 -6.16 9.47
CA VAL A 449 18.85 -6.94 9.04
C VAL A 449 18.68 -8.18 9.91
N PHE A 450 17.51 -8.32 10.53
CA PHE A 450 17.17 -9.41 11.44
C PHE A 450 16.19 -10.39 10.78
N PHE A 451 16.67 -11.58 10.43
CA PHE A 451 15.85 -12.67 9.86
C PHE A 451 15.22 -13.57 10.93
N ALA A 452 15.81 -13.63 12.13
CA ALA A 452 15.33 -14.41 13.27
C ALA A 452 15.87 -13.85 14.59
N MET A 453 15.26 -14.25 15.70
CA MET A 453 15.78 -14.02 17.05
C MET A 453 17.07 -14.82 17.28
N GLY A 454 18.21 -14.24 16.92
CA GLY A 454 19.56 -14.79 17.16
C GLY A 454 20.28 -15.32 15.91
N GLU A 455 21.48 -15.87 16.11
CA GLU A 455 22.23 -16.54 15.05
C GLU A 455 21.53 -17.85 14.66
N PHE A 456 21.30 -18.05 13.37
CA PHE A 456 20.75 -19.27 12.82
C PHE A 456 21.61 -19.77 11.65
N SER A 457 21.76 -21.08 11.56
CA SER A 457 22.41 -21.74 10.43
C SER A 457 21.33 -22.31 9.51
N ILE A 458 21.44 -22.03 8.22
CA ILE A 458 20.55 -22.65 7.23
C ILE A 458 20.93 -24.13 7.12
N VAL A 459 19.97 -25.02 7.38
CA VAL A 459 20.13 -26.46 7.21
C VAL A 459 19.49 -26.83 5.88
N ARG A 460 20.29 -27.30 4.91
CA ARG A 460 19.77 -27.92 3.69
C ARG A 460 19.22 -29.29 4.04
N VAL A 461 17.90 -29.43 4.09
CA VAL A 461 17.23 -30.72 4.15
C VAL A 461 16.59 -30.95 2.79
N THR A 462 17.12 -31.92 2.05
CA THR A 462 16.56 -32.34 0.77
C THR A 462 15.26 -33.08 1.01
N ARG A 463 14.14 -32.61 0.48
CA ARG A 463 12.89 -33.36 0.57
C ARG A 463 12.91 -34.56 -0.39
N PRO A 464 12.14 -35.61 -0.07
CA PRO A 464 11.94 -36.72 -1.00
C PRO A 464 11.32 -36.23 -2.32
N LEU A 465 11.65 -36.91 -3.42
CA LEU A 465 11.31 -36.45 -4.77
C LEU A 465 9.80 -36.23 -4.96
N HIS A 466 8.98 -37.11 -4.41
CA HIS A 466 7.53 -37.02 -4.54
C HIS A 466 6.94 -35.77 -3.86
N GLU A 467 7.53 -35.28 -2.77
CA GLU A 467 7.12 -34.03 -2.11
C GLU A 467 7.58 -32.80 -2.91
N ALA A 468 8.79 -32.84 -3.48
CA ALA A 468 9.29 -31.76 -4.33
C ALA A 468 8.40 -31.59 -5.58
N VAL A 469 8.01 -32.70 -6.21
CA VAL A 469 7.12 -32.72 -7.38
C VAL A 469 5.70 -32.26 -7.05
N GLN A 470 5.18 -32.59 -5.85
CA GLN A 470 3.91 -32.06 -5.36
C GLN A 470 3.85 -30.52 -5.31
N GLY A 471 4.99 -29.86 -5.08
CA GLY A 471 5.08 -28.40 -5.14
C GLY A 471 4.75 -27.81 -6.51
N TRP A 472 4.96 -28.58 -7.59
CA TRP A 472 4.80 -28.16 -8.99
C TRP A 472 3.48 -28.57 -9.63
N LEU A 473 2.87 -29.66 -9.18
CA LEU A 473 1.64 -30.19 -9.76
C LEU A 473 0.41 -29.70 -8.97
N THR A 474 -0.51 -28.98 -9.61
CA THR A 474 -1.71 -28.40 -8.99
C THR A 474 -2.86 -29.42 -8.78
N CYS A 475 -2.87 -30.51 -9.53
CA CYS A 475 -3.85 -31.59 -9.43
C CYS A 475 -3.12 -32.93 -9.52
N LEU A 476 -2.83 -33.52 -8.36
CA LEU A 476 -2.22 -34.84 -8.27
C LEU A 476 -3.28 -35.82 -7.79
N GLU A 477 -3.52 -36.87 -8.57
CA GLU A 477 -4.20 -38.04 -8.04
C GLU A 477 -3.21 -38.83 -7.17
N GLU A 478 -3.73 -39.63 -6.24
CA GLU A 478 -2.90 -40.45 -5.35
C GLU A 478 -2.04 -41.46 -6.15
N GLU A 479 -2.49 -41.83 -7.35
CA GLU A 479 -1.77 -42.69 -8.30
C GLU A 479 -0.49 -42.03 -8.83
N ASP A 480 -0.53 -40.76 -9.21
CA ASP A 480 0.64 -40.01 -9.70
C ASP A 480 1.71 -39.88 -8.62
N VAL A 481 1.30 -39.58 -7.37
CA VAL A 481 2.22 -39.49 -6.22
C VAL A 481 2.92 -40.83 -5.97
N ASN A 482 2.19 -41.94 -6.13
CA ASN A 482 2.76 -43.27 -5.99
C ASN A 482 3.76 -43.60 -7.10
N GLN A 483 3.54 -43.13 -8.33
CA GLN A 483 4.53 -43.25 -9.41
C GLN A 483 5.82 -42.49 -9.08
N TRP A 484 5.71 -41.23 -8.63
CA TRP A 484 6.89 -40.44 -8.25
C TRP A 484 7.64 -40.99 -7.02
N ARG A 485 6.95 -41.65 -6.09
CA ARG A 485 7.60 -42.43 -5.03
C ARG A 485 8.38 -43.63 -5.57
N ALA A 486 7.88 -44.29 -6.62
CA ALA A 486 8.61 -45.39 -7.24
C ALA A 486 9.88 -44.88 -7.94
N PHE A 487 9.83 -43.70 -8.57
CA PHE A 487 11.00 -43.07 -9.21
C PHE A 487 12.07 -42.62 -8.19
N GLU A 488 11.72 -42.47 -6.91
CA GLU A 488 12.67 -42.14 -5.85
C GLU A 488 13.74 -43.22 -5.64
N ALA A 489 13.46 -44.47 -6.03
CA ALA A 489 14.43 -45.56 -5.98
C ALA A 489 15.44 -45.52 -7.14
N GLU A 490 15.23 -44.67 -8.16
CA GLU A 490 16.12 -44.55 -9.31
C GLU A 490 17.41 -43.78 -8.94
N VAL A 491 18.50 -44.08 -9.65
CA VAL A 491 19.80 -43.42 -9.42
C VAL A 491 19.67 -41.94 -9.79
N ASN A 492 20.26 -41.07 -8.97
CA ASN A 492 20.23 -39.59 -9.12
C ASN A 492 18.86 -38.92 -8.90
N ALA A 493 17.82 -39.65 -8.46
CA ALA A 493 16.52 -39.07 -8.12
C ALA A 493 16.61 -37.97 -7.04
N ALA A 494 17.50 -38.14 -6.06
CA ALA A 494 17.75 -37.13 -5.02
C ALA A 494 18.35 -35.84 -5.58
N ALA A 495 19.26 -35.93 -6.55
CA ALA A 495 19.84 -34.75 -7.21
C ALA A 495 18.78 -33.98 -8.01
N PHE A 496 17.86 -34.71 -8.66
CA PHE A 496 16.72 -34.08 -9.33
C PHE A 496 15.73 -33.43 -8.34
N SER A 497 15.47 -34.04 -7.17
CA SER A 497 14.68 -33.42 -6.11
C SER A 497 15.27 -32.08 -5.66
N MET A 498 16.58 -32.06 -5.39
CA MET A 498 17.32 -30.83 -5.04
C MET A 498 17.22 -29.76 -6.14
N PHE A 499 17.29 -30.16 -7.41
CA PHE A 499 17.13 -29.26 -8.53
C PHE A 499 15.73 -28.62 -8.56
N LEU A 500 14.67 -29.42 -8.37
CA LEU A 500 13.30 -28.90 -8.33
C LEU A 500 13.05 -27.95 -7.16
N GLU A 501 13.62 -28.22 -6.00
CA GLU A 501 13.54 -27.32 -4.84
C GLU A 501 14.20 -25.98 -5.15
N ARG A 502 15.42 -25.99 -5.70
CA ARG A 502 16.13 -24.77 -6.11
C ARG A 502 15.36 -24.00 -7.17
N LEU A 503 14.80 -24.70 -8.15
CA LEU A 503 13.95 -24.07 -9.16
C LEU A 503 12.71 -23.42 -8.52
N SER A 504 12.19 -23.95 -7.41
CA SER A 504 11.00 -23.42 -6.71
C SER A 504 11.29 -22.30 -5.72
N ASP A 505 12.57 -22.06 -5.38
CA ASP A 505 12.97 -21.11 -4.33
C ASP A 505 12.96 -19.64 -4.78
N THR A 506 12.61 -19.37 -6.04
CA THR A 506 12.55 -18.00 -6.58
C THR A 506 11.13 -17.45 -6.58
N GLN A 507 10.98 -16.12 -6.59
CA GLN A 507 9.68 -15.46 -6.61
C GLN A 507 8.97 -15.71 -7.94
N ASN A 508 9.69 -15.61 -9.06
CA ASN A 508 9.12 -15.69 -10.40
C ASN A 508 8.69 -17.11 -10.78
N THR A 509 9.32 -18.14 -10.21
CA THR A 509 9.00 -19.54 -10.50
C THR A 509 7.76 -20.05 -9.75
N ARG A 510 7.26 -19.29 -8.77
CA ARG A 510 5.95 -19.53 -8.13
C ARG A 510 4.77 -19.04 -8.96
N HIS A 511 5.01 -18.41 -10.12
CA HIS A 511 3.96 -17.95 -11.03
C HIS A 511 3.21 -19.15 -11.65
N PRO A 512 1.87 -19.10 -11.76
CA PRO A 512 1.06 -20.20 -12.28
C PRO A 512 1.48 -20.66 -13.67
N ASP A 513 1.79 -19.74 -14.59
CA ASP A 513 2.13 -20.09 -15.97
C ASP A 513 3.44 -20.87 -16.09
N PHE A 514 4.48 -20.46 -15.34
CA PHE A 514 5.75 -21.19 -15.32
C PHE A 514 5.58 -22.55 -14.63
N LYS A 515 4.77 -22.59 -13.56
CA LYS A 515 4.41 -23.84 -12.89
C LYS A 515 3.67 -24.79 -13.83
N GLU A 516 2.80 -24.30 -14.70
CA GLU A 516 2.11 -25.10 -15.73
C GLU A 516 3.10 -25.68 -16.74
N GLN A 517 4.05 -24.89 -17.23
CA GLN A 517 5.09 -25.39 -18.14
C GLN A 517 5.94 -26.50 -17.50
N VAL A 518 6.41 -26.29 -16.28
CA VAL A 518 7.18 -27.31 -15.54
C VAL A 518 6.31 -28.52 -15.25
N SER A 519 5.03 -28.35 -14.96
CA SER A 519 4.09 -29.46 -14.74
C SER A 519 3.96 -30.36 -15.98
N ALA A 520 3.77 -29.77 -17.17
CA ALA A 520 3.67 -30.51 -18.42
C ALA A 520 4.96 -31.28 -18.73
N TRP A 521 6.11 -30.65 -18.47
CA TRP A 521 7.41 -31.30 -18.62
C TRP A 521 7.58 -32.47 -17.65
N LEU A 522 7.20 -32.32 -16.37
CA LEU A 522 7.24 -33.40 -15.39
C LEU A 522 6.33 -34.58 -15.80
N MET A 523 5.13 -34.31 -16.31
CA MET A 523 4.24 -35.38 -16.81
C MET A 523 4.88 -36.15 -17.98
N ARG A 524 5.58 -35.46 -18.88
CA ARG A 524 6.35 -36.11 -19.96
C ARG A 524 7.45 -37.03 -19.42
N LEU A 525 8.15 -36.61 -18.35
CA LEU A 525 9.18 -37.42 -17.68
C LEU A 525 8.59 -38.62 -16.92
N ALA A 526 7.36 -38.52 -16.44
CA ALA A 526 6.69 -39.64 -15.79
C ALA A 526 6.42 -40.79 -16.78
N GLU A 527 5.98 -40.45 -18.00
CA GLU A 527 5.68 -41.42 -19.05
C GLU A 527 6.93 -42.05 -19.70
N ASP A 528 8.02 -41.29 -19.85
CA ASP A 528 9.21 -41.73 -20.59
C ASP A 528 10.41 -42.02 -19.70
N LYS A 529 10.61 -43.31 -19.39
CA LYS A 529 11.73 -43.76 -18.55
C LYS A 529 13.10 -43.36 -19.11
N ALA A 530 13.32 -43.46 -20.42
CA ALA A 530 14.64 -43.19 -21.00
C ALA A 530 14.99 -41.70 -20.92
N LEU A 531 14.01 -40.84 -21.19
CA LEU A 531 14.19 -39.39 -21.03
C LEU A 531 14.42 -39.00 -19.57
N ARG A 532 13.68 -39.62 -18.63
CA ARG A 532 13.85 -39.38 -17.19
C ARG A 532 15.25 -39.76 -16.70
N GLU A 533 15.78 -40.91 -17.11
CA GLU A 533 17.14 -41.33 -16.77
C GLU A 533 18.19 -40.32 -17.24
N ILE A 534 18.05 -39.77 -18.47
CA ILE A 534 18.96 -38.74 -19.00
C ILE A 534 18.88 -37.46 -18.16
N VAL A 535 17.67 -36.99 -17.85
CA VAL A 535 17.46 -35.75 -17.07
C VAL A 535 18.02 -35.90 -15.64
N PHE A 536 17.87 -37.07 -15.02
CA PHE A 536 18.43 -37.33 -13.68
C PHE A 536 19.96 -37.29 -13.65
N ILE A 537 20.62 -37.76 -14.72
CA ILE A 537 22.08 -37.64 -14.86
C ILE A 537 22.49 -36.17 -14.98
N LEU A 538 21.81 -35.39 -15.82
CA LEU A 538 22.09 -33.96 -15.98
C LEU A 538 21.85 -33.17 -14.68
N ALA A 539 20.86 -33.57 -13.89
CA ALA A 539 20.61 -32.99 -12.56
C ALA A 539 21.78 -33.25 -11.60
N MET A 540 22.37 -34.44 -11.65
CA MET A 540 23.55 -34.78 -10.85
C MET A 540 24.74 -33.88 -11.20
N ASP A 541 25.06 -33.74 -12.49
CA ASP A 541 26.14 -32.86 -12.95
C ASP A 541 25.92 -31.41 -12.53
N ALA A 542 24.68 -30.94 -12.53
CA ALA A 542 24.31 -29.62 -12.05
C ALA A 542 24.48 -29.45 -10.53
N THR A 543 24.21 -30.48 -9.74
CA THR A 543 24.45 -30.45 -8.29
C THR A 543 25.93 -30.54 -7.92
N ILE A 544 26.75 -31.20 -8.75
CA ILE A 544 28.20 -31.33 -8.54
C ILE A 544 28.94 -30.05 -9.00
N SER A 545 28.50 -29.42 -10.10
CA SER A 545 29.19 -28.29 -10.72
C SER A 545 28.80 -26.91 -10.15
N CYS A 546 29.27 -26.62 -8.93
CA CYS A 546 29.13 -25.33 -8.23
C CYS A 546 27.69 -24.88 -7.93
N GLU A 547 27.53 -24.13 -6.83
CA GLU A 547 26.24 -23.86 -6.18
C GLU A 547 25.23 -23.01 -6.99
N ASP A 548 25.60 -22.45 -8.15
CA ASP A 548 24.83 -21.40 -8.85
C ASP A 548 24.27 -21.77 -10.24
N ARG A 549 24.27 -23.04 -10.68
CA ARG A 549 23.97 -23.41 -12.10
C ARG A 549 22.56 -23.94 -12.41
N ALA A 550 21.54 -23.60 -11.62
CA ALA A 550 20.19 -24.15 -11.83
C ALA A 550 19.59 -23.79 -13.20
N THR A 551 19.73 -22.54 -13.68
CA THR A 551 19.24 -22.12 -15.00
C THR A 551 19.91 -22.88 -16.15
N HIS A 552 21.23 -23.08 -16.05
CA HIS A 552 22.00 -23.82 -17.04
C HIS A 552 21.57 -25.28 -17.08
N ALA A 553 21.36 -25.90 -15.92
CA ALA A 553 20.86 -27.26 -15.81
C ALA A 553 19.47 -27.40 -16.45
N TYR A 554 18.56 -26.46 -16.15
CA TYR A 554 17.23 -26.44 -16.77
C TYR A 554 17.30 -26.34 -18.30
N HIS A 555 18.17 -25.46 -18.83
CA HIS A 555 18.38 -25.33 -20.26
C HIS A 555 18.95 -26.62 -20.89
N GLN A 556 19.96 -27.23 -20.26
CA GLN A 556 20.53 -28.51 -20.73
C GLN A 556 19.51 -29.64 -20.73
N MET A 557 18.59 -29.67 -19.75
CA MET A 557 17.53 -30.68 -19.69
C MET A 557 16.48 -30.47 -20.81
N GLN A 558 16.17 -29.22 -21.16
CA GLN A 558 15.32 -28.92 -22.31
C GLN A 558 16.01 -29.31 -23.62
N GLU A 559 17.30 -29.00 -23.78
CA GLU A 559 18.08 -29.42 -24.94
C GLU A 559 18.11 -30.95 -25.07
N ALA A 560 18.34 -31.67 -23.97
CA ALA A 560 18.33 -33.13 -23.96
C ALA A 560 16.97 -33.74 -24.35
N THR A 561 15.88 -33.06 -24.04
CA THR A 561 14.54 -33.45 -24.51
C THR A 561 14.43 -33.36 -26.03
N LEU A 562 14.96 -32.30 -26.63
CA LEU A 562 15.01 -32.15 -28.09
C LEU A 562 15.96 -33.16 -28.74
N VAL A 563 17.12 -33.46 -28.13
CA VAL A 563 18.02 -34.52 -28.59
C VAL A 563 17.26 -35.85 -28.64
N TYR A 564 16.54 -36.16 -27.56
CA TYR A 564 15.78 -37.41 -27.45
C TYR A 564 14.67 -37.52 -28.51
N ASP A 565 13.93 -36.45 -28.78
CA ASP A 565 12.91 -36.43 -29.82
C ASP A 565 13.51 -36.55 -31.24
N ALA A 566 14.69 -35.95 -31.44
CA ALA A 566 15.46 -36.08 -32.68
C ALA A 566 15.98 -37.50 -32.91
N GLU A 567 16.44 -38.20 -31.86
CA GLU A 567 16.87 -39.60 -31.93
C GLU A 567 15.73 -40.54 -32.35
N ARG A 568 14.49 -40.26 -31.95
CA ARG A 568 13.30 -41.04 -32.33
C ARG A 568 12.75 -40.68 -33.72
N GLY A 569 13.30 -39.66 -34.36
CA GLY A 569 12.95 -39.25 -35.72
C GLY A 569 11.73 -38.37 -35.85
N ALA A 570 11.40 -37.59 -34.82
CA ALA A 570 10.34 -36.59 -34.91
C ALA A 570 10.58 -35.58 -36.05
N PHE A 571 11.85 -35.26 -36.37
CA PHE A 571 12.21 -34.16 -37.27
C PHE A 571 12.62 -34.57 -38.70
N ASP A 572 12.54 -35.85 -39.08
CA ASP A 572 13.10 -36.33 -40.37
C ASP A 572 12.46 -35.72 -41.61
N SER A 573 11.16 -35.44 -41.50
CA SER A 573 10.36 -34.83 -42.57
C SER A 573 10.13 -33.33 -42.34
N GLN A 574 10.63 -32.78 -41.24
CA GLN A 574 10.36 -31.42 -40.75
C GLN A 574 11.66 -30.69 -40.39
N LEU A 575 12.65 -30.75 -41.29
CA LEU A 575 13.95 -30.06 -41.10
C LEU A 575 13.80 -28.55 -40.88
N ALA A 576 12.78 -27.93 -41.48
CA ALA A 576 12.49 -26.51 -41.28
C ALA A 576 12.07 -26.20 -39.82
N GLU A 577 11.27 -27.08 -39.21
CA GLU A 577 10.85 -26.93 -37.80
C GLU A 577 12.04 -27.13 -36.86
N LEU A 578 12.93 -28.08 -37.17
CA LEU A 578 14.17 -28.29 -36.41
C LEU A 578 15.11 -27.08 -36.47
N ILE A 579 15.27 -26.46 -37.64
CA ILE A 579 16.10 -25.25 -37.77
C ILE A 579 15.50 -24.10 -36.96
N MET A 580 14.18 -23.93 -36.98
CA MET A 580 13.50 -22.91 -36.17
C MET A 580 13.64 -23.20 -34.67
N ALA A 581 13.48 -24.45 -34.24
CA ALA A 581 13.73 -24.86 -32.85
C ALA A 581 15.19 -24.60 -32.45
N GLY A 582 16.16 -24.91 -33.33
CA GLY A 582 17.57 -24.63 -33.11
C GLY A 582 17.86 -23.13 -32.97
N ARG A 583 17.21 -22.26 -33.76
CA ARG A 583 17.32 -20.80 -33.61
C ARG A 583 16.80 -20.33 -32.27
N GLU A 584 15.67 -20.87 -31.80
CA GLU A 584 15.13 -20.54 -30.48
C GLU A 584 16.08 -20.99 -29.35
N ILE A 585 16.59 -22.22 -29.40
CA ILE A 585 17.57 -22.72 -28.41
C ILE A 585 18.85 -21.87 -28.42
N PHE A 586 19.36 -21.48 -29.59
CA PHE A 586 20.50 -20.57 -29.70
C PHE A 586 20.23 -19.23 -29.00
N ARG A 587 19.05 -18.63 -29.23
CA ARG A 587 18.66 -17.38 -28.56
C ARG A 587 18.59 -17.56 -27.04
N LEU A 588 18.01 -18.66 -26.56
CA LEU A 588 17.93 -18.99 -25.14
C LEU A 588 19.32 -19.20 -24.50
N GLU A 589 20.25 -19.84 -25.19
CA GLU A 589 21.64 -19.98 -24.72
C GLU A 589 22.31 -18.61 -24.54
N LYS A 590 22.09 -17.68 -25.49
CA LYS A 590 22.61 -16.31 -25.35
C LYS A 590 21.93 -15.56 -24.22
N ILE A 591 20.63 -15.73 -24.02
CA ILE A 591 19.91 -15.16 -22.86
C ILE A 591 20.46 -15.72 -21.55
N GLU A 592 20.76 -17.02 -21.46
CA GLU A 592 21.38 -17.63 -20.27
C GLU A 592 22.74 -16.98 -19.96
N SER A 593 23.58 -16.79 -20.99
CA SER A 593 24.88 -16.15 -20.82
C SER A 593 24.78 -14.71 -20.32
N LEU A 594 23.78 -13.95 -20.80
CA LEU A 594 23.51 -12.58 -20.38
C LEU A 594 22.94 -12.53 -18.96
N ALA A 595 22.00 -13.42 -18.64
CA ALA A 595 21.45 -13.55 -17.30
C ALA A 595 22.54 -13.89 -16.29
N ARG A 596 23.49 -14.77 -16.65
CA ARG A 596 24.66 -15.10 -15.84
C ARG A 596 25.58 -13.89 -15.61
N GLU A 597 25.84 -13.10 -16.65
CA GLU A 597 26.65 -11.89 -16.55
C GLU A 597 26.01 -10.85 -15.61
N LYS A 598 24.69 -10.68 -15.73
CA LYS A 598 23.91 -9.73 -14.93
C LYS A 598 23.75 -10.19 -13.47
N ALA A 599 23.41 -11.46 -13.23
CA ALA A 599 23.21 -12.02 -11.89
C ALA A 599 24.46 -11.94 -11.01
N LYS A 600 25.66 -11.98 -11.61
CA LYS A 600 26.93 -11.74 -10.88
C LYS A 600 27.05 -10.34 -10.28
N ARG A 601 26.28 -9.36 -10.78
CA ARG A 601 26.28 -7.98 -10.29
C ARG A 601 25.17 -7.72 -9.26
N LEU A 602 24.33 -8.71 -8.99
CA LEU A 602 23.16 -8.60 -8.13
C LEU A 602 23.37 -9.45 -6.87
N PHE A 603 22.90 -8.94 -5.72
CA PHE A 603 23.08 -9.57 -4.41
C PHE A 603 21.97 -10.57 -4.10
N PHE A 604 20.72 -10.24 -4.41
CA PHE A 604 19.55 -10.98 -3.93
C PHE A 604 18.77 -11.65 -5.06
N ILE A 605 18.79 -11.06 -6.26
CA ILE A 605 18.10 -11.62 -7.42
C ILE A 605 18.82 -12.88 -7.93
N ASP A 606 18.04 -13.92 -8.23
CA ASP A 606 18.55 -15.19 -8.74
C ASP A 606 18.79 -15.15 -10.27
N GLN A 607 19.75 -15.95 -10.76
CA GLN A 607 20.00 -16.09 -12.19
C GLN A 607 18.74 -16.56 -12.95
N ILE A 608 17.94 -17.44 -12.36
CA ILE A 608 16.67 -17.91 -12.94
C ILE A 608 15.71 -16.74 -13.13
N GLU A 609 15.59 -15.84 -12.16
CA GLU A 609 14.69 -14.68 -12.26
C GLU A 609 15.11 -13.73 -13.37
N VAL A 610 16.43 -13.47 -13.49
CA VAL A 610 16.97 -12.64 -14.58
C VAL A 610 16.76 -13.31 -15.94
N PHE A 611 16.98 -14.62 -16.02
CA PHE A 611 16.77 -15.40 -17.24
C PHE A 611 15.31 -15.37 -17.69
N LEU A 612 14.37 -15.67 -16.79
CA LEU A 612 12.94 -15.61 -17.06
C LEU A 612 12.49 -14.18 -17.40
N GLY A 613 13.08 -13.17 -16.76
CA GLY A 613 12.84 -11.76 -17.07
C GLY A 613 13.22 -11.40 -18.50
N PHE A 614 14.45 -11.71 -18.93
CA PHE A 614 14.88 -11.51 -20.31
C PHE A 614 14.05 -12.34 -21.29
N GLN A 615 13.79 -13.61 -20.98
CA GLN A 615 13.03 -14.51 -21.84
C GLN A 615 11.60 -13.97 -22.09
N ASN A 616 10.93 -13.47 -21.06
CA ASN A 616 9.58 -12.93 -21.18
C ASN A 616 9.56 -11.57 -21.90
N GLN A 617 10.43 -10.63 -21.49
CA GLN A 617 10.47 -9.28 -22.06
C GLN A 617 10.92 -9.27 -23.52
N LEU A 618 11.84 -10.17 -23.91
CA LEU A 618 12.35 -10.27 -25.29
C LEU A 618 11.57 -11.27 -26.16
N ARG A 619 10.49 -11.88 -25.64
CA ARG A 619 9.74 -12.94 -26.34
C ARG A 619 9.27 -12.52 -27.72
N GLU A 620 8.60 -11.36 -27.81
CA GLU A 620 8.06 -10.86 -29.08
C GLU A 620 9.19 -10.42 -30.01
N SER A 621 10.15 -9.67 -29.48
CA SER A 621 11.27 -9.13 -30.26
C SER A 621 12.19 -10.20 -30.84
N LEU A 622 12.40 -11.29 -30.10
CA LEU A 622 13.21 -12.45 -30.52
C LEU A 622 12.37 -13.61 -31.05
N SER A 623 11.06 -13.45 -31.22
CA SER A 623 10.14 -14.48 -31.75
C SER A 623 10.32 -15.85 -31.08
N LEU A 624 10.26 -15.92 -29.75
CA LEU A 624 10.35 -17.18 -28.99
C LEU A 624 8.97 -17.86 -28.95
N THR A 625 8.74 -18.87 -29.80
CA THR A 625 7.41 -19.48 -30.01
C THR A 625 7.11 -20.69 -29.13
N THR A 626 8.14 -21.35 -28.59
CA THR A 626 7.97 -22.54 -27.72
C THR A 626 7.35 -22.22 -26.34
N MET A 627 7.09 -20.94 -26.03
CA MET A 627 6.73 -20.49 -24.67
C MET A 627 5.30 -19.92 -24.57
N THR A 628 4.70 -20.08 -23.40
CA THR A 628 3.31 -19.68 -23.09
C THR A 628 3.06 -18.16 -23.19
N ARG A 629 1.76 -17.82 -23.32
CA ARG A 629 1.26 -16.47 -23.58
C ARG A 629 1.45 -15.51 -22.40
N ASP A 630 1.51 -14.23 -22.76
CA ASP A 630 1.49 -13.00 -21.96
C ASP A 630 1.62 -13.11 -20.42
N MET A 631 2.86 -13.21 -19.93
CA MET A 631 3.18 -13.00 -18.52
C MET A 631 3.36 -11.50 -18.24
N ARG A 632 2.24 -10.76 -18.24
CA ARG A 632 2.18 -9.28 -18.34
C ARG A 632 2.71 -8.45 -17.16
N PHE A 633 3.27 -9.05 -16.11
CA PHE A 633 3.59 -8.30 -14.89
C PHE A 633 4.93 -8.68 -14.25
N TYR A 634 5.92 -9.01 -15.07
CA TYR A 634 7.30 -9.13 -14.61
C TYR A 634 8.00 -7.78 -14.63
N ASN A 635 7.73 -6.94 -13.62
CA ASN A 635 8.72 -5.97 -13.16
C ASN A 635 9.79 -6.75 -12.40
N VAL A 636 10.67 -7.46 -13.12
CA VAL A 636 11.85 -8.06 -12.50
C VAL A 636 12.76 -6.90 -12.10
N SER A 637 12.70 -6.53 -10.82
CA SER A 637 13.65 -5.61 -10.20
C SER A 637 15.05 -5.96 -10.72
N GLY A 638 15.77 -4.98 -11.28
CA GLY A 638 17.16 -5.17 -11.74
C GLY A 638 17.39 -5.32 -13.25
N ILE A 639 16.37 -5.59 -14.07
CA ILE A 639 16.49 -5.50 -15.55
C ILE A 639 15.99 -4.12 -16.00
N THR A 640 16.88 -3.31 -16.56
CA THR A 640 16.53 -1.99 -17.09
C THR A 640 16.15 -2.07 -18.57
N GLU A 641 15.42 -1.07 -19.07
CA GLU A 641 15.10 -0.94 -20.49
C GLU A 641 16.37 -0.93 -21.37
N SER A 642 17.43 -0.27 -20.91
CA SER A 642 18.74 -0.30 -21.58
C SER A 642 19.40 -1.69 -21.60
N ASP A 643 19.17 -2.54 -20.58
CA ASP A 643 19.67 -3.91 -20.60
C ASP A 643 18.94 -4.74 -21.66
N LEU A 644 17.62 -4.51 -21.84
CA LEU A 644 16.80 -5.19 -22.84
C LEU A 644 17.24 -4.83 -24.26
N ASP A 645 17.41 -3.53 -24.54
CA ASP A 645 17.87 -3.06 -25.85
C ASP A 645 19.25 -3.62 -26.22
N ALA A 646 20.18 -3.61 -25.26
CA ALA A 646 21.52 -4.13 -25.46
C ALA A 646 21.50 -5.66 -25.67
N ALA A 647 20.68 -6.39 -24.92
CA ALA A 647 20.51 -7.83 -25.05
C ALA A 647 19.93 -8.20 -26.42
N GLU A 648 18.87 -7.50 -26.85
CA GLU A 648 18.23 -7.73 -28.14
C GLU A 648 19.23 -7.60 -29.30
N ILE A 649 19.94 -6.46 -29.37
CA ILE A 649 20.89 -6.19 -30.45
C ILE A 649 21.99 -7.25 -30.44
N ARG A 650 22.53 -7.58 -29.26
CA ARG A 650 23.62 -8.56 -29.14
C ARG A 650 23.20 -9.95 -29.60
N ILE A 651 21.96 -10.37 -29.31
CA ILE A 651 21.44 -11.68 -29.72
C ILE A 651 21.20 -11.70 -31.24
N LYS A 652 20.55 -10.67 -31.80
CA LYS A 652 20.28 -10.60 -33.25
C LYS A 652 21.57 -10.59 -34.08
N VAL A 653 22.57 -9.81 -33.67
CA VAL A 653 23.91 -9.79 -34.30
C VAL A 653 24.61 -11.14 -34.17
N ALA A 654 24.53 -11.76 -32.99
CA ALA A 654 25.14 -13.07 -32.76
C ALA A 654 24.50 -14.17 -33.62
N GLU A 655 23.18 -14.15 -33.79
CA GLU A 655 22.48 -15.13 -34.63
C GLU A 655 22.87 -14.98 -36.10
N ASN A 656 22.90 -13.76 -36.63
CA ASN A 656 23.32 -13.51 -38.01
C ASN A 656 24.78 -13.92 -38.29
N SER A 657 25.66 -13.85 -37.29
CA SER A 657 27.09 -14.08 -37.46
C SER A 657 27.52 -15.52 -37.16
N TYR A 658 26.91 -16.17 -36.16
CA TYR A 658 27.43 -17.41 -35.58
C TYR A 658 26.46 -18.59 -35.64
N PHE A 659 25.18 -18.39 -35.98
CA PHE A 659 24.17 -19.45 -35.94
C PHE A 659 24.53 -20.66 -36.82
N ASN A 660 25.00 -20.45 -38.06
CA ASN A 660 25.35 -21.55 -38.96
C ASN A 660 26.45 -22.46 -38.37
N LYS A 661 27.49 -21.83 -37.82
CA LYS A 661 28.57 -22.56 -37.15
C LYS A 661 28.05 -23.29 -35.91
N TRP A 662 27.21 -22.62 -35.10
CA TRP A 662 26.62 -23.23 -33.91
C TRP A 662 25.74 -24.43 -34.24
N PHE A 663 24.83 -24.30 -35.20
CA PHE A 663 23.88 -25.35 -35.58
C PHE A 663 24.60 -26.59 -36.12
N SER A 664 25.71 -26.40 -36.83
CA SER A 664 26.56 -27.49 -37.31
C SER A 664 27.13 -28.35 -36.16
N HIS A 665 27.23 -27.80 -34.95
CA HIS A 665 27.73 -28.49 -33.75
C HIS A 665 26.63 -29.03 -32.85
N TRP A 666 25.38 -28.74 -33.18
CA TRP A 666 24.27 -28.99 -32.30
C TRP A 666 23.92 -30.48 -32.26
N GLY A 667 23.89 -31.06 -31.06
CA GLY A 667 23.73 -32.50 -30.86
C GLY A 667 22.48 -33.11 -31.53
N PRO A 668 21.28 -32.51 -31.40
CA PRO A 668 20.08 -33.00 -32.09
C PRO A 668 20.24 -33.06 -33.61
N TRP A 669 20.96 -32.10 -34.19
CA TRP A 669 21.22 -32.07 -35.63
C TRP A 669 22.12 -33.23 -36.07
N HIS A 670 23.14 -33.58 -35.28
CA HIS A 670 23.98 -34.76 -35.55
C HIS A 670 23.17 -36.05 -35.58
N LYS A 671 22.21 -36.23 -34.66
CA LYS A 671 21.31 -37.40 -34.63
C LYS A 671 20.38 -37.48 -35.82
N VAL A 672 19.94 -36.34 -36.33
CA VAL A 672 19.18 -36.28 -37.57
C VAL A 672 20.08 -36.60 -38.77
N LEU A 673 21.29 -36.04 -38.85
CA LEU A 673 22.28 -36.31 -39.90
C LEU A 673 22.63 -37.80 -40.01
N GLU A 674 22.85 -38.47 -38.87
CA GLU A 674 23.10 -39.92 -38.78
C GLU A 674 22.01 -40.74 -39.50
N ARG A 675 20.77 -40.22 -39.56
CA ARG A 675 19.59 -40.94 -40.07
C ARG A 675 19.17 -40.51 -41.47
N ILE A 676 19.21 -39.21 -41.78
CA ILE A 676 18.82 -38.68 -43.10
C ILE A 676 19.91 -38.82 -44.17
N ALA A 677 21.18 -38.86 -43.75
CA ALA A 677 22.34 -38.91 -44.64
C ALA A 677 23.45 -39.83 -44.09
N PRO A 678 23.17 -41.14 -43.88
CA PRO A 678 24.10 -42.06 -43.24
C PRO A 678 25.42 -42.23 -44.03
N ASP A 679 25.37 -42.20 -45.36
CA ASP A 679 26.56 -42.34 -46.20
C ASP A 679 27.49 -41.11 -46.08
N ASP A 680 26.93 -39.90 -46.10
CA ASP A 680 27.69 -38.66 -45.94
C ASP A 680 28.25 -38.55 -44.51
N TRP A 681 27.51 -39.02 -43.50
CA TRP A 681 27.96 -39.09 -42.11
C TRP A 681 29.16 -40.04 -41.93
N GLN A 682 29.10 -41.24 -42.50
CA GLN A 682 30.21 -42.19 -42.48
C GLN A 682 31.44 -41.65 -43.22
N GLU A 683 31.25 -40.99 -44.37
CA GLU A 683 32.33 -40.34 -45.10
C GLU A 683 33.04 -39.28 -44.24
N MET A 684 32.27 -38.44 -43.54
CA MET A 684 32.81 -37.42 -42.64
C MET A 684 33.56 -38.05 -41.47
N MET A 685 33.02 -39.12 -40.87
CA MET A 685 33.67 -39.79 -39.74
C MET A 685 34.98 -40.49 -40.15
N ASN A 686 35.04 -41.03 -41.36
CA ASN A 686 36.28 -41.55 -41.93
C ASN A 686 37.31 -40.43 -42.16
N LYS A 687 36.89 -39.27 -42.69
CA LYS A 687 37.77 -38.09 -42.82
C LYS A 687 38.29 -37.62 -41.45
N ARG A 688 37.44 -37.63 -40.42
CA ARG A 688 37.85 -37.29 -39.05
C ARG A 688 38.95 -38.22 -38.54
N VAL A 689 38.80 -39.53 -38.74
CA VAL A 689 39.83 -40.52 -38.37
C VAL A 689 41.10 -40.29 -39.18
N GLU A 690 41.00 -40.07 -40.49
CA GLU A 690 42.14 -39.77 -41.36
C GLU A 690 42.90 -38.51 -40.91
N TYR A 691 42.20 -37.44 -40.52
CA TYR A 691 42.82 -36.24 -39.97
C TYR A 691 43.56 -36.50 -38.66
N ILE A 692 42.99 -37.30 -37.76
CA ILE A 692 43.61 -37.65 -36.47
C ILE A 692 44.84 -38.55 -36.69
N GLU A 693 44.76 -39.50 -37.61
CA GLU A 693 45.87 -40.41 -37.96
C GLU A 693 46.95 -39.73 -38.83
N SER A 694 46.64 -38.58 -39.43
CA SER A 694 47.59 -37.82 -40.24
C SER A 694 48.69 -37.17 -39.39
N ASN A 695 49.88 -37.03 -39.98
CA ASN A 695 50.98 -36.24 -39.39
C ASN A 695 50.62 -34.75 -39.21
N GLU A 696 49.53 -34.27 -39.80
CA GLU A 696 49.10 -32.87 -39.75
C GLU A 696 48.51 -32.51 -38.38
N TYR A 697 47.73 -33.41 -37.75
CA TYR A 697 47.23 -33.23 -36.39
C TYR A 697 48.40 -33.10 -35.40
N GLN A 698 49.33 -34.07 -35.43
CA GLN A 698 50.48 -34.05 -34.54
C GLN A 698 51.41 -32.86 -34.82
N SER A 699 51.56 -32.43 -36.08
CA SER A 699 52.33 -31.24 -36.43
C SER A 699 51.70 -29.95 -35.90
N ARG A 700 50.37 -29.83 -35.91
CA ARG A 700 49.67 -28.65 -35.35
C ARG A 700 49.75 -28.61 -33.82
N VAL A 701 49.61 -29.76 -33.17
CA VAL A 701 49.80 -29.91 -31.72
C VAL A 701 51.21 -29.49 -31.33
N ASN A 702 52.23 -30.01 -32.01
CA ASN A 702 53.63 -29.66 -31.76
C ASN A 702 53.90 -28.16 -32.00
N ALA A 703 53.32 -27.56 -33.05
CA ALA A 703 53.50 -26.13 -33.33
C ALA A 703 52.86 -25.21 -32.27
N GLU A 704 51.67 -25.56 -31.74
CA GLU A 704 51.05 -24.80 -30.64
C GLU A 704 51.80 -24.99 -29.32
N LEU A 705 52.34 -26.19 -29.05
CA LEU A 705 53.22 -26.44 -27.90
C LEU A 705 54.50 -25.61 -27.96
N ASP A 706 55.15 -25.57 -29.12
CA ASP A 706 56.36 -24.76 -29.35
C ASP A 706 56.07 -23.26 -29.17
N ALA A 707 54.87 -22.81 -29.53
CA ALA A 707 54.45 -21.42 -29.38
C ALA A 707 54.21 -21.01 -27.90
N LEU A 708 53.82 -21.96 -27.04
CA LEU A 708 53.52 -21.72 -25.63
C LEU A 708 54.75 -21.54 -24.75
N LYS A 709 55.98 -21.85 -25.24
CA LYS A 709 57.25 -21.72 -24.51
C LYS A 709 57.13 -22.14 -23.04
N ILE A 710 56.72 -23.38 -22.79
CA ILE A 710 56.67 -23.93 -21.44
C ILE A 710 58.09 -23.81 -20.85
N ALA A 711 58.22 -23.01 -19.79
CA ALA A 711 59.52 -22.73 -19.18
C ALA A 711 60.12 -24.04 -18.63
N ASP A 712 61.43 -24.22 -18.80
CA ASP A 712 62.20 -25.30 -18.15
C ASP A 712 62.00 -25.19 -16.63
N ASP A 713 61.02 -25.92 -16.10
CA ASP A 713 60.83 -26.05 -14.67
C ASP A 713 61.93 -27.00 -14.14
N SER A 714 62.56 -26.63 -13.03
CA SER A 714 63.75 -27.34 -12.51
C SER A 714 63.45 -28.76 -12.00
N ASP A 715 62.16 -29.13 -11.93
CA ASP A 715 61.66 -30.37 -11.38
C ASP A 715 61.06 -31.24 -12.51
N ALA A 716 61.81 -32.26 -12.93
CA ALA A 716 61.55 -33.02 -14.16
C ALA A 716 60.21 -33.79 -14.16
N GLU A 717 59.70 -34.20 -12.99
CA GLU A 717 58.39 -34.87 -12.87
C GLU A 717 57.22 -33.89 -13.02
N ARG A 718 57.32 -32.68 -12.46
CA ARG A 718 56.30 -31.63 -12.66
C ARG A 718 56.30 -31.08 -14.07
N ALA A 719 57.48 -30.90 -14.66
CA ALA A 719 57.61 -30.44 -16.04
C ALA A 719 56.95 -31.41 -17.03
N THR A 720 57.08 -32.73 -16.80
CA THR A 720 56.45 -33.76 -17.65
C THR A 720 54.94 -33.83 -17.47
N GLU A 721 54.41 -33.68 -16.24
CA GLU A 721 52.97 -33.63 -15.99
C GLU A 721 52.30 -32.38 -16.62
N ILE A 722 52.92 -31.21 -16.47
CA ILE A 722 52.46 -29.95 -17.09
C ILE A 722 52.49 -30.03 -18.61
N GLN A 723 53.53 -30.65 -19.18
CA GLN A 723 53.66 -30.87 -20.62
C GLN A 723 52.54 -31.80 -21.14
N MET A 724 52.27 -32.91 -20.44
CA MET A 724 51.21 -33.87 -20.83
C MET A 724 49.81 -33.25 -20.72
N ASP A 725 49.56 -32.44 -19.69
CA ASP A 725 48.29 -31.72 -19.54
C ASP A 725 48.12 -30.63 -20.60
N ALA A 726 49.19 -29.91 -20.95
CA ALA A 726 49.20 -28.94 -22.04
C ALA A 726 48.98 -29.62 -23.41
N GLU A 727 49.67 -30.73 -23.67
CA GLU A 727 49.48 -31.57 -24.86
C GLU A 727 48.02 -32.04 -24.98
N ARG A 728 47.43 -32.50 -23.86
CA ARG A 728 46.05 -32.94 -23.83
C ARG A 728 45.08 -31.79 -24.10
N ALA A 729 45.27 -30.64 -23.48
CA ALA A 729 44.42 -29.46 -23.67
C ALA A 729 44.48 -28.92 -25.12
N ILE A 730 45.69 -28.83 -25.69
CA ILE A 730 45.92 -28.39 -27.06
C ILE A 730 45.36 -29.40 -28.07
N GLY A 731 45.56 -30.70 -27.81
CA GLY A 731 44.99 -31.77 -28.62
C GLY A 731 43.47 -31.70 -28.68
N ILE A 732 42.81 -31.52 -27.53
CA ILE A 732 41.34 -31.32 -27.46
C ILE A 732 40.92 -30.09 -28.26
N LYS A 733 41.59 -28.94 -28.08
CA LYS A 733 41.29 -27.71 -28.83
C LYS A 733 41.41 -27.89 -30.35
N ILE A 734 42.51 -28.49 -30.82
CA ILE A 734 42.72 -28.74 -32.26
C ILE A 734 41.68 -29.72 -32.80
N MET A 735 41.33 -30.74 -32.02
CA MET A 735 40.29 -31.70 -32.40
C MET A 735 38.93 -31.02 -32.52
N GLU A 736 38.59 -30.09 -31.62
CA GLU A 736 37.38 -29.28 -31.71
C GLU A 736 37.38 -28.39 -32.96
N GLU A 737 38.50 -27.76 -33.31
CA GLU A 737 38.61 -26.94 -34.53
C GLU A 737 38.43 -27.76 -35.82
N ILE A 738 39.04 -28.96 -35.87
CA ILE A 738 38.89 -29.87 -37.02
C ILE A 738 37.45 -30.36 -37.12
N ASN A 739 36.87 -30.82 -36.00
CA ASN A 739 35.46 -31.18 -35.95
C ASN A 739 34.58 -30.02 -36.43
N GLN A 740 34.91 -28.78 -36.05
CA GLN A 740 34.21 -27.60 -36.52
C GLN A 740 34.19 -27.42 -38.02
N SER A 741 35.32 -27.60 -38.69
CA SER A 741 35.35 -27.55 -40.15
C SER A 741 34.52 -28.67 -40.79
N LEU A 742 34.70 -29.91 -40.34
CA LEU A 742 34.07 -31.09 -40.92
C LEU A 742 32.54 -31.07 -40.77
N PHE A 743 32.04 -30.71 -39.59
CA PHE A 743 30.60 -30.63 -39.35
C PHE A 743 29.93 -29.50 -40.13
N THR A 744 30.63 -28.38 -40.33
CA THR A 744 30.11 -27.25 -41.13
C THR A 744 29.99 -27.66 -42.60
N GLU A 745 31.03 -28.29 -43.17
CA GLU A 745 31.01 -28.79 -44.55
C GLU A 745 29.89 -29.83 -44.77
N LEU A 746 29.72 -30.76 -43.83
CA LEU A 746 28.66 -31.77 -43.90
C LEU A 746 27.28 -31.13 -43.87
N THR A 747 27.07 -30.17 -42.97
CA THR A 747 25.80 -29.46 -42.81
C THR A 747 25.44 -28.70 -44.09
N GLU A 748 26.36 -27.96 -44.69
CA GLU A 748 26.14 -27.25 -45.95
C GLU A 748 25.82 -28.22 -47.10
N LYS A 749 26.54 -29.35 -47.19
CA LYS A 749 26.30 -30.39 -48.22
C LYS A 749 24.88 -30.95 -48.11
N VAL A 750 24.43 -31.31 -46.90
CA VAL A 750 23.11 -31.90 -46.67
C VAL A 750 21.99 -30.88 -46.87
N LEU A 751 22.14 -29.66 -46.38
CA LEU A 751 21.15 -28.59 -46.57
C LEU A 751 20.98 -28.19 -48.03
N THR A 752 22.07 -28.21 -48.81
CA THR A 752 22.03 -27.94 -50.25
C THR A 752 21.30 -29.06 -50.99
N LYS A 753 21.53 -30.34 -50.64
CA LYS A 753 20.82 -31.49 -51.22
C LYS A 753 19.32 -31.44 -50.95
N GLN A 754 18.91 -30.97 -49.77
CA GLN A 754 17.49 -30.88 -49.37
C GLN A 754 16.81 -29.59 -49.84
N GLY A 755 17.56 -28.61 -50.37
CA GLY A 755 17.01 -27.34 -50.85
C GLY A 755 16.59 -26.36 -49.75
N ILE A 756 17.07 -26.54 -48.52
CA ILE A 756 16.65 -25.78 -47.32
C ILE A 756 17.72 -24.73 -46.92
N ASN A 757 18.78 -24.57 -47.72
CA ASN A 757 19.88 -23.65 -47.42
C ASN A 757 19.44 -22.19 -47.20
N SER A 758 18.31 -21.77 -47.78
CA SER A 758 17.74 -20.43 -47.54
C SER A 758 17.38 -20.19 -46.07
N LEU A 759 17.04 -21.23 -45.30
CA LEU A 759 16.71 -21.10 -43.87
C LEU A 759 17.94 -20.87 -42.98
N MET A 760 19.17 -21.00 -43.51
CA MET A 760 20.43 -20.72 -42.79
C MET A 760 21.00 -19.33 -43.09
N THR A 761 20.31 -18.54 -43.92
CA THR A 761 20.71 -17.15 -44.21
C THR A 761 20.52 -16.25 -42.97
N PRO A 762 21.17 -15.06 -42.92
CA PRO A 762 20.91 -14.07 -41.89
C PRO A 762 19.41 -13.81 -41.78
N TYR A 763 18.86 -14.02 -40.59
CA TYR A 763 17.42 -13.99 -40.34
C TYR A 763 16.96 -12.60 -39.88
N TRP A 764 17.80 -11.91 -39.11
CA TRP A 764 17.52 -10.58 -38.54
C TRP A 764 18.05 -9.42 -39.37
#